data_AF-A0A958QU42-F1
#
_entry.id   AF-A0A958QU42-F1
#
_cell.length_a   1.000
_cell.length_b   1.000
_cell.length_c   1.000
_cell.angle_alpha   90.00
_cell.angle_beta   90.00
_cell.angle_gamma   90.00
#
_symmetry.space_group_name_H-M   'P 1'
#
loop_
_entity.id
_entity.type
_entity.pdbx_description
1 polymer ?
#
loop_
_entity_poly.entity_id
_entity_poly.type
_entity_poly.pdbx_seq_one_letter_code
_entity_poly.pdbx_strand_id
1 'polypeptide(L)'
;MSTRSFSSRHTGAAAEKLAELYQSVLPSTNGSGKSHPAPAEPELAEMLFRRAPETFLQRTSVANLAHITKQMAAFYREYIAAKEPFRVACLDMTGSDNGEHVTAFAIAVTDRPFIVDTFSEYFRQFGTVFVYLHPMITESDGRIISLNYIEVSHVPEPEAREAIVASTATLLADLISVTDGFAPMVGKVNSVIEALENSTPTENIAASDIRETIDFLHWLVDGGFVFLGYRQWNAKLDVAVSPDEAVRALPGADIGLFASANPIFRDGLMETERDARLLLQKDSPLSCAKVLLSSPVHRTARMDLILVKLPDGPGEESVHCFLGLLTSKSISQEASSIPLIRRKLARLIELEGLKPNSHDYKELISIVDSIPKSELLQSGLESLRRMIELIVSVQRTGETRVTLHFDALRRHVFIMVAMLRERFAAGVRQRVQQYLESRLNLEPGSAEFRLAVADDPLVRIHFLIPNPTYAELDVNIAELEQEVVALTKTWDDNVQEILQETVGDVRALHLRNTYGPALPPQYKAATSAEEGAFDIQQLDTLADDEDLGLALRTNTAIEDESQHRFVNLKIYRNRTGLTLSAIIPYLENSNLEILDERVTPVRSGDGASATIYEFRIARKDGVPIALERAAEVFLPGLRAILSGRADNDILNALLLNPGMAVEDIAILRVYQRYLWQIKGATVVTSIQRALIHNTRLAELLVEYFHTKFCPDRYQGQFERRQERLAELDELFYQQLKAVQDLAFDRILRSLFDIVRATLRTNYFQAPGLPVGLK
;
A
#
# COMPACT_ATOMS: atom_id res chain seq x y z
N MET A 1 27.51 -43.98 -29.78
CA MET A 1 27.48 -44.42 -28.37
C MET A 1 28.52 -43.63 -27.59
N SER A 2 28.07 -42.68 -26.78
CA SER A 2 28.58 -42.39 -25.44
C SER A 2 27.62 -41.37 -24.83
N THR A 3 26.60 -41.88 -24.13
CA THR A 3 25.64 -41.11 -23.34
C THR A 3 26.40 -40.37 -22.23
N ARG A 4 26.73 -39.10 -22.46
CA ARG A 4 27.10 -38.19 -21.37
C ARG A 4 25.86 -38.08 -20.48
N SER A 5 25.98 -38.50 -19.22
CA SER A 5 24.89 -38.36 -18.24
C SER A 5 24.68 -36.87 -17.96
N PHE A 6 23.57 -36.32 -18.47
CA PHE A 6 23.16 -34.96 -18.22
C PHE A 6 22.64 -34.85 -16.79
N SER A 7 23.42 -34.20 -15.91
CA SER A 7 22.99 -33.83 -14.55
C SER A 7 22.07 -32.61 -14.63
N SER A 8 20.80 -32.82 -14.98
CA SER A 8 19.78 -31.76 -14.90
C SER A 8 19.31 -31.61 -13.45
N ARG A 9 19.18 -30.36 -12.97
CA ARG A 9 18.63 -30.02 -11.65
C ARG A 9 17.10 -30.16 -11.60
N HIS A 10 16.47 -30.44 -12.74
CA HIS A 10 15.03 -30.49 -12.92
C HIS A 10 14.54 -31.94 -12.86
N THR A 11 13.37 -32.15 -12.25
CA THR A 11 12.72 -33.46 -12.17
C THR A 11 11.34 -33.43 -12.82
N GLY A 12 10.87 -34.57 -13.33
CA GLY A 12 9.53 -34.68 -13.94
C GLY A 12 9.39 -33.96 -15.28
N ALA A 13 8.25 -33.31 -15.52
CA ALA A 13 7.85 -32.75 -16.82
C ALA A 13 8.86 -31.72 -17.40
N ALA A 14 9.55 -30.95 -16.55
CA ALA A 14 10.58 -30.01 -17.01
C ALA A 14 11.81 -30.73 -17.62
N ALA A 15 12.19 -31.88 -17.08
CA ALA A 15 13.32 -32.67 -17.60
C ALA A 15 13.00 -33.33 -18.95
N GLU A 16 11.77 -33.86 -19.09
CA GLU A 16 11.28 -34.42 -20.36
C GLU A 16 11.23 -33.35 -21.46
N LYS A 17 10.74 -32.15 -21.12
CA LYS A 17 10.65 -31.02 -22.04
C LYS A 17 12.01 -30.50 -22.50
N LEU A 18 13.00 -30.45 -21.60
CA LEU A 18 14.38 -30.11 -21.96
C LEU A 18 15.01 -31.21 -22.83
N ALA A 19 14.73 -32.48 -22.55
CA ALA A 19 15.20 -33.59 -23.39
C ALA A 19 14.60 -33.52 -24.82
N GLU A 20 13.31 -33.19 -24.94
CA GLU A 20 12.63 -32.96 -26.21
C GLU A 20 13.22 -31.76 -26.97
N LEU A 21 13.46 -30.65 -26.26
CA LEU A 21 14.13 -29.47 -26.82
C LEU A 21 15.52 -29.82 -27.38
N TYR A 22 16.37 -30.49 -26.59
CA TYR A 22 17.72 -30.85 -27.01
C TYR A 22 17.71 -31.78 -28.23
N GLN A 23 16.68 -32.62 -28.39
CA GLN A 23 16.48 -33.42 -29.61
C GLN A 23 16.01 -32.57 -30.80
N SER A 24 15.12 -31.60 -30.59
CA SER A 24 14.59 -30.72 -31.63
C SER A 24 15.59 -29.71 -32.20
N VAL A 25 16.63 -29.37 -31.43
CA VAL A 25 17.70 -28.41 -31.80
C VAL A 25 18.94 -29.13 -32.38
N LEU A 26 18.91 -30.47 -32.52
CA LEU A 26 20.00 -31.22 -33.14
C LEU A 26 20.24 -30.77 -34.60
N PRO A 27 21.50 -30.56 -35.02
CA PRO A 27 21.78 -30.14 -36.38
C PRO A 27 21.39 -31.25 -37.37
N SER A 28 20.63 -30.90 -38.41
CA SER A 28 20.55 -31.72 -39.62
C SER A 28 21.95 -31.89 -40.17
N THR A 29 22.49 -33.11 -40.14
CA THR A 29 23.80 -33.45 -40.68
C THR A 29 23.83 -33.15 -42.18
N ASN A 30 24.31 -31.96 -42.57
CA ASN A 30 24.89 -31.66 -43.89
C ASN A 30 25.45 -30.24 -43.90
N GLY A 31 26.77 -30.11 -43.79
CA GLY A 31 27.45 -28.81 -43.90
C GLY A 31 28.87 -28.83 -43.36
N SER A 32 29.79 -29.47 -44.07
CA SER A 32 31.23 -29.32 -43.86
C SER A 32 31.65 -27.88 -44.18
N GLY A 33 31.99 -27.07 -43.19
CA GLY A 33 32.50 -25.72 -43.42
C GLY A 33 32.96 -25.03 -42.14
N LYS A 34 34.29 -24.97 -41.96
CA LYS A 34 35.10 -24.09 -41.09
C LYS A 34 34.61 -23.83 -39.66
N SER A 35 35.44 -24.25 -38.70
CA SER A 35 35.33 -23.99 -37.26
C SER A 35 35.04 -22.51 -36.96
N HIS A 36 33.79 -22.20 -36.63
CA HIS A 36 33.43 -20.98 -35.91
C HIS A 36 33.52 -21.25 -34.39
N PRO A 37 33.98 -20.27 -33.59
CA PRO A 37 34.20 -20.45 -32.15
C PRO A 37 32.93 -20.40 -31.28
N ALA A 38 31.73 -20.21 -31.86
CA ALA A 38 30.49 -20.11 -31.10
C ALA A 38 29.94 -21.50 -30.67
N PRO A 39 29.33 -21.62 -29.47
CA PRO A 39 28.72 -22.86 -29.02
C PRO A 39 27.63 -23.30 -30.00
N ALA A 40 27.52 -24.62 -30.23
CA ALA A 40 26.45 -25.17 -31.05
C ALA A 40 25.09 -24.91 -30.38
N GLU A 41 24.01 -24.78 -31.16
CA GLU A 41 22.68 -24.46 -30.62
C GLU A 41 22.22 -25.40 -29.47
N PRO A 42 22.46 -26.73 -29.50
CA PRO A 42 22.12 -27.61 -28.38
C PRO A 42 22.91 -27.30 -27.10
N GLU A 43 24.18 -26.92 -27.22
CA GLU A 43 25.04 -26.57 -26.10
C GLU A 43 24.59 -25.23 -25.49
N LEU A 44 24.24 -24.26 -26.33
CA LEU A 44 23.68 -22.98 -25.89
C LEU A 44 22.32 -23.16 -25.20
N ALA A 45 21.43 -24.00 -25.75
CA ALA A 45 20.15 -24.33 -25.12
C ALA A 45 20.36 -24.93 -23.73
N GLU A 46 21.34 -25.82 -23.58
CA GLU A 46 21.69 -26.38 -22.28
C GLU A 46 22.16 -25.28 -21.31
N MET A 47 23.05 -24.40 -21.75
CA MET A 47 23.57 -23.32 -20.91
C MET A 47 22.48 -22.32 -20.50
N LEU A 48 21.60 -21.94 -21.42
CA LEU A 48 20.48 -21.02 -21.18
C LEU A 48 19.49 -21.58 -20.15
N PHE A 49 19.06 -22.84 -20.34
CA PHE A 49 17.91 -23.39 -19.61
C PHE A 49 18.27 -24.28 -18.43
N ARG A 50 19.54 -24.65 -18.22
CA ARG A 50 19.99 -25.47 -17.07
C ARG A 50 19.62 -24.87 -15.71
N ARG A 51 19.50 -23.53 -15.62
CA ARG A 51 19.13 -22.80 -14.41
C ARG A 51 17.82 -22.02 -14.56
N ALA A 52 17.04 -22.30 -15.60
CA ALA A 52 15.78 -21.60 -15.82
C ALA A 52 14.75 -21.95 -14.71
N PRO A 53 13.90 -21.00 -14.30
CA PRO A 53 12.81 -21.30 -13.36
C PRO A 53 11.87 -22.38 -13.91
N GLU A 54 11.40 -23.30 -13.07
CA GLU A 54 10.47 -24.35 -13.51
C GLU A 54 9.16 -23.78 -14.04
N THR A 55 8.68 -22.68 -13.46
CA THR A 55 7.49 -21.96 -13.91
C THR A 55 7.63 -21.46 -15.35
N PHE A 56 8.83 -21.00 -15.74
CA PHE A 56 9.14 -20.62 -17.11
C PHE A 56 9.15 -21.83 -18.05
N LEU A 57 9.83 -22.91 -17.66
CA LEU A 57 9.87 -24.13 -18.48
C LEU A 57 8.48 -24.75 -18.65
N GLN A 58 7.62 -24.67 -17.64
CA GLN A 58 6.23 -25.15 -17.72
C GLN A 58 5.40 -24.31 -18.68
N ARG A 59 5.46 -22.97 -18.58
CA ARG A 59 4.62 -22.06 -19.38
C ARG A 59 5.05 -21.92 -20.85
N THR A 60 6.32 -22.16 -21.18
CA THR A 60 6.88 -21.91 -22.53
C THR A 60 6.99 -23.20 -23.34
N SER A 61 6.39 -23.31 -24.53
CA SER A 61 6.45 -24.52 -25.36
C SER A 61 7.88 -24.87 -25.82
N VAL A 62 8.10 -26.13 -26.21
CA VAL A 62 9.39 -26.57 -26.78
C VAL A 62 9.74 -25.78 -28.04
N ALA A 63 8.74 -25.46 -28.88
CA ALA A 63 8.94 -24.65 -30.08
C ALA A 63 9.46 -23.24 -29.74
N ASN A 64 8.88 -22.60 -28.72
CA ASN A 64 9.33 -21.29 -28.26
C ASN A 64 10.70 -21.33 -27.59
N LEU A 65 11.00 -22.36 -26.79
CA LEU A 65 12.36 -22.56 -26.24
C LEU A 65 13.41 -22.75 -27.35
N ALA A 66 13.06 -23.45 -28.44
CA ALA A 66 13.92 -23.61 -29.60
C ALA A 66 14.09 -22.28 -30.37
N HIS A 67 13.03 -21.48 -30.49
CA HIS A 67 13.09 -20.14 -31.09
C HIS A 67 13.99 -19.19 -30.29
N ILE A 68 13.84 -19.15 -28.96
CA ILE A 68 14.72 -18.38 -28.06
C ILE A 68 16.18 -18.81 -28.25
N THR A 69 16.45 -20.11 -28.28
CA THR A 69 17.81 -20.64 -28.49
C THR A 69 18.41 -20.12 -29.81
N LYS A 70 17.65 -20.19 -30.92
CA LYS A 70 18.12 -19.74 -32.23
C LYS A 70 18.41 -18.24 -32.26
N GLN A 71 17.52 -17.44 -31.69
CA GLN A 71 17.72 -15.98 -31.63
C GLN A 71 18.92 -15.62 -30.75
N MET A 72 19.07 -16.23 -29.57
CA MET A 72 20.22 -16.03 -28.71
C MET A 72 21.54 -16.49 -29.36
N ALA A 73 21.51 -17.59 -30.12
CA ALA A 73 22.69 -18.05 -30.88
C ALA A 73 23.07 -17.07 -32.00
N ALA A 74 22.09 -16.54 -32.74
CA ALA A 74 22.33 -15.52 -33.76
C ALA A 74 22.91 -14.24 -33.14
N PHE A 75 22.27 -13.74 -32.08
CA PHE A 75 22.71 -12.56 -31.34
C PHE A 75 24.14 -12.72 -30.80
N TYR A 76 24.47 -13.88 -30.22
CA TYR A 76 25.83 -14.17 -29.75
C TYR A 76 26.87 -14.15 -30.87
N ARG A 77 26.56 -14.78 -32.02
CA ARG A 77 27.46 -14.77 -33.20
C ARG A 77 27.71 -13.35 -33.71
N GLU A 78 26.68 -12.51 -33.75
CA GLU A 78 26.81 -11.11 -34.15
C GLU A 78 27.70 -10.33 -33.19
N TYR A 79 27.51 -10.49 -31.87
CA TYR A 79 28.35 -9.86 -30.85
C TYR A 79 29.84 -10.23 -31.02
N ILE A 80 30.15 -11.53 -31.15
CA ILE A 80 31.53 -12.00 -31.34
C ILE A 80 32.14 -11.48 -32.65
N ALA A 81 31.35 -11.43 -33.73
CA ALA A 81 31.81 -10.94 -35.03
C ALA A 81 32.09 -9.43 -35.02
N ALA A 82 31.24 -8.64 -34.34
CA ALA A 82 31.36 -7.19 -34.26
C ALA A 82 32.55 -6.73 -33.38
N LYS A 83 32.99 -7.57 -32.42
CA LYS A 83 34.03 -7.23 -31.44
C LYS A 83 33.75 -5.96 -30.64
N GLU A 84 32.47 -5.68 -30.43
CA GLU A 84 31.99 -4.57 -29.61
C GLU A 84 32.19 -4.89 -28.11
N PRO A 85 32.32 -3.88 -27.22
CA PRO A 85 32.46 -4.13 -25.78
C PRO A 85 31.23 -4.80 -25.18
N PHE A 86 30.05 -4.51 -25.72
CA PHE A 86 28.77 -5.12 -25.38
C PHE A 86 27.80 -5.02 -26.56
N ARG A 87 26.69 -5.76 -26.51
CA ARG A 87 25.56 -5.65 -27.45
C ARG A 87 24.25 -5.77 -26.70
N VAL A 88 23.22 -5.04 -27.15
CA VAL A 88 21.84 -5.12 -26.65
C VAL A 88 20.89 -5.20 -27.83
N ALA A 89 19.87 -6.05 -27.75
CA ALA A 89 18.79 -6.09 -28.74
C ALA A 89 17.46 -6.46 -28.08
N CYS A 90 16.36 -5.94 -28.63
CA CYS A 90 15.04 -6.49 -28.41
C CYS A 90 14.87 -7.73 -29.33
N LEU A 91 14.29 -8.79 -28.80
CA LEU A 91 14.07 -10.04 -29.49
C LEU A 91 12.65 -10.13 -30.06
N ASP A 92 12.52 -10.69 -31.27
CA ASP A 92 11.23 -10.90 -31.92
C ASP A 92 10.58 -12.19 -31.40
N MET A 93 9.74 -12.06 -30.38
CA MET A 93 8.99 -13.18 -29.82
C MET A 93 7.72 -13.44 -30.65
N THR A 94 7.64 -14.60 -31.31
CA THR A 94 6.45 -15.02 -32.05
C THR A 94 5.46 -15.71 -31.12
N GLY A 95 4.35 -15.03 -30.78
CA GLY A 95 3.16 -15.64 -30.16
C GLY A 95 3.38 -16.28 -28.78
N SER A 96 2.81 -15.69 -27.74
CA SER A 96 2.77 -16.32 -26.42
C SER A 96 1.88 -17.57 -26.45
N ASP A 97 2.40 -18.71 -26.02
CA ASP A 97 1.63 -19.97 -25.98
C ASP A 97 0.39 -19.90 -25.06
N ASN A 98 0.33 -18.92 -24.15
CA ASN A 98 -0.73 -18.76 -23.13
C ASN A 98 -1.49 -17.41 -23.17
N GLY A 99 -1.35 -16.62 -24.25
CA GLY A 99 -2.03 -15.32 -24.38
C GLY A 99 -1.40 -14.12 -23.62
N GLU A 100 -0.32 -14.34 -22.85
CA GLU A 100 0.47 -13.25 -22.27
C GLU A 100 1.56 -12.78 -23.25
N HIS A 101 1.30 -11.69 -23.97
CA HIS A 101 2.37 -11.03 -24.74
C HIS A 101 3.50 -10.60 -23.78
N VAL A 102 4.75 -10.90 -24.13
CA VAL A 102 5.95 -10.48 -23.40
C VAL A 102 6.91 -9.78 -24.36
N THR A 103 7.77 -8.93 -23.83
CA THR A 103 8.90 -8.36 -24.58
C THR A 103 10.20 -8.93 -24.01
N ALA A 104 11.07 -9.43 -24.88
CA ALA A 104 12.33 -10.05 -24.49
C ALA A 104 13.53 -9.23 -24.96
N PHE A 105 14.56 -9.16 -24.13
CA PHE A 105 15.82 -8.46 -24.42
C PHE A 105 17.00 -9.43 -24.31
N ALA A 106 17.94 -9.31 -25.24
CA ALA A 106 19.21 -10.00 -25.23
C ALA A 106 20.35 -9.02 -24.96
N ILE A 107 21.25 -9.39 -24.05
CA ILE A 107 22.42 -8.58 -23.69
C ILE A 107 23.66 -9.47 -23.66
N ALA A 108 24.72 -9.07 -24.36
CA ALA A 108 26.03 -9.73 -24.29
C ALA A 108 27.10 -8.73 -23.85
N VAL A 109 27.91 -9.11 -22.87
CA VAL A 109 29.03 -8.31 -22.36
C VAL A 109 30.08 -9.23 -21.75
N THR A 110 31.36 -8.83 -21.77
CA THR A 110 32.39 -9.54 -20.99
C THR A 110 32.00 -9.56 -19.51
N ASP A 111 32.09 -10.74 -18.89
CA ASP A 111 31.69 -10.97 -17.51
C ASP A 111 32.43 -10.05 -16.54
N ARG A 112 31.67 -9.51 -15.59
CA ARG A 112 32.13 -8.50 -14.63
C ARG A 112 31.17 -8.42 -13.44
N PRO A 113 31.61 -7.85 -12.30
CA PRO A 113 30.73 -7.64 -11.16
C PRO A 113 29.46 -6.85 -11.50
N PHE A 114 28.39 -7.09 -10.72
CA PHE A 114 27.13 -6.34 -10.74
C PHE A 114 26.22 -6.47 -11.98
N ILE A 115 26.54 -7.29 -12.99
CA ILE A 115 25.67 -7.49 -14.17
C ILE A 115 24.23 -7.85 -13.75
N VAL A 116 24.08 -8.91 -12.96
CA VAL A 116 22.76 -9.47 -12.61
C VAL A 116 21.95 -8.49 -11.78
N ASP A 117 22.56 -7.92 -10.73
CA ASP A 117 21.86 -6.98 -9.83
C ASP A 117 21.43 -5.72 -10.59
N THR A 118 22.33 -5.16 -11.41
CA THR A 118 22.10 -3.95 -12.20
C THR A 118 20.92 -4.12 -13.15
N PHE A 119 20.90 -5.19 -13.95
CA PHE A 119 19.81 -5.41 -14.90
C PHE A 119 18.51 -5.84 -14.22
N SER A 120 18.60 -6.64 -13.16
CA SER A 120 17.41 -7.03 -12.39
C SER A 120 16.70 -5.81 -11.81
N GLU A 121 17.44 -4.81 -11.32
CA GLU A 121 16.87 -3.58 -10.79
C GLU A 121 16.35 -2.67 -11.91
N TYR A 122 17.15 -2.50 -12.97
CA TYR A 122 16.83 -1.64 -14.10
C TYR A 122 15.55 -2.09 -14.84
N PHE A 123 15.38 -3.38 -15.10
CA PHE A 123 14.21 -3.86 -15.87
C PHE A 123 12.90 -3.87 -15.06
N ARG A 124 12.95 -3.84 -13.71
CA ARG A 124 11.75 -3.74 -12.87
C ARG A 124 10.98 -2.44 -13.05
N GLN A 125 11.65 -1.36 -13.48
CA GLN A 125 10.97 -0.09 -13.73
C GLN A 125 10.03 -0.14 -14.95
N PHE A 126 10.21 -1.13 -15.84
CA PHE A 126 9.36 -1.33 -17.02
C PHE A 126 8.26 -2.37 -16.81
N GLY A 127 8.07 -2.83 -15.56
CA GLY A 127 7.02 -3.78 -15.19
C GLY A 127 7.57 -5.06 -14.56
N THR A 128 6.80 -6.14 -14.67
CA THR A 128 7.19 -7.42 -14.06
C THR A 128 8.27 -8.08 -14.92
N VAL A 129 9.43 -8.34 -14.32
CA VAL A 129 10.45 -9.21 -14.90
C VAL A 129 10.01 -10.65 -14.68
N PHE A 130 9.59 -11.33 -15.74
CA PHE A 130 9.10 -12.70 -15.63
C PHE A 130 10.24 -13.71 -15.57
N VAL A 131 11.32 -13.46 -16.32
CA VAL A 131 12.45 -14.39 -16.47
C VAL A 131 13.73 -13.60 -16.65
N TYR A 132 14.78 -14.08 -15.99
CA TYR A 132 16.15 -13.62 -16.18
C TYR A 132 17.05 -14.85 -16.31
N LEU A 133 17.67 -15.06 -17.47
CA LEU A 133 18.66 -16.11 -17.71
C LEU A 133 20.03 -15.49 -17.93
N HIS A 134 21.06 -16.10 -17.34
CA HIS A 134 22.44 -15.61 -17.36
C HIS A 134 23.46 -16.74 -17.59
N PRO A 135 23.50 -17.37 -18.77
CA PRO A 135 24.61 -18.24 -19.12
C PRO A 135 25.93 -17.46 -19.23
N MET A 136 27.00 -18.06 -18.70
CA MET A 136 28.38 -17.61 -18.91
C MET A 136 29.05 -18.53 -19.94
N ILE A 137 29.60 -17.94 -21.00
CA ILE A 137 30.28 -18.65 -22.09
C ILE A 137 31.76 -18.32 -22.03
N THR A 138 32.61 -19.35 -21.93
CA THR A 138 34.06 -19.16 -21.98
C THR A 138 34.55 -19.27 -23.42
N GLU A 139 35.08 -18.18 -23.96
CA GLU A 139 35.68 -18.12 -25.29
C GLU A 139 37.07 -18.75 -25.32
N SER A 140 37.51 -19.11 -26.53
CA SER A 140 38.83 -19.75 -26.77
C SER A 140 40.05 -18.94 -26.30
N ASP A 141 39.92 -17.62 -26.14
CA ASP A 141 40.95 -16.74 -25.61
C ASP A 141 40.88 -16.55 -24.09
N GLY A 142 40.00 -17.28 -23.42
CA GLY A 142 39.80 -17.25 -21.98
C GLY A 142 38.85 -16.15 -21.49
N ARG A 143 38.32 -15.28 -22.37
CA ARG A 143 37.31 -14.30 -21.98
C ARG A 143 36.00 -15.02 -21.61
N ILE A 144 35.39 -14.61 -20.52
CA ILE A 144 34.06 -15.09 -20.13
C ILE A 144 33.06 -14.05 -20.61
N ILE A 145 32.09 -14.47 -21.42
CA ILE A 145 31.00 -13.64 -21.90
C ILE A 145 29.75 -13.97 -21.11
N SER A 146 29.16 -12.93 -20.54
CA SER A 146 27.89 -12.96 -19.85
C SER A 146 26.78 -12.64 -20.85
N LEU A 147 26.02 -13.68 -21.20
CA LEU A 147 24.90 -13.59 -22.11
C LEU A 147 23.60 -13.60 -21.30
N ASN A 148 22.77 -12.57 -21.44
CA ASN A 148 21.57 -12.37 -20.64
C ASN A 148 20.35 -12.41 -21.54
N TYR A 149 19.31 -13.10 -21.08
CA TYR A 149 17.98 -13.12 -21.67
C TYR A 149 16.97 -12.68 -20.62
N ILE A 150 16.22 -11.61 -20.89
CA ILE A 150 15.32 -10.99 -19.93
C ILE A 150 13.94 -10.83 -20.55
N GLU A 151 12.91 -11.41 -19.93
CA GLU A 151 11.50 -11.22 -20.31
C GLU A 151 10.81 -10.26 -19.35
N VAL A 152 10.17 -9.23 -19.91
CA VAL A 152 9.37 -8.25 -19.18
C VAL A 152 7.93 -8.21 -19.70
N SER A 153 7.06 -7.50 -18.97
CA SER A 153 5.72 -7.11 -19.43
C SER A 153 5.73 -6.58 -20.86
N HIS A 154 4.67 -6.87 -21.63
CA HIS A 154 4.60 -6.47 -23.03
C HIS A 154 4.76 -4.96 -23.21
N VAL A 155 5.71 -4.57 -24.05
CA VAL A 155 5.91 -3.22 -24.53
C VAL A 155 5.45 -3.18 -26.00
N PRO A 156 4.22 -2.73 -26.28
CA PRO A 156 3.64 -2.85 -27.63
C PRO A 156 4.32 -1.93 -28.63
N GLU A 157 4.64 -0.71 -28.21
CA GLU A 157 5.20 0.35 -29.04
C GLU A 157 6.65 0.01 -29.46
N PRO A 158 6.95 -0.02 -30.78
CA PRO A 158 8.32 -0.24 -31.26
C PRO A 158 9.30 0.83 -30.75
N GLU A 159 8.89 2.10 -30.75
CA GLU A 159 9.71 3.22 -30.30
C GLU A 159 10.11 3.08 -28.82
N ALA A 160 9.19 2.61 -27.96
CA ALA A 160 9.48 2.35 -26.55
C ALA A 160 10.50 1.20 -26.38
N ARG A 161 10.42 0.16 -27.21
CA ARG A 161 11.40 -0.94 -27.21
C ARG A 161 12.79 -0.46 -27.64
N GLU A 162 12.87 0.35 -28.68
CA GLU A 162 14.13 0.96 -29.13
C GLU A 162 14.72 1.90 -28.06
N ALA A 163 13.88 2.68 -27.38
CA ALA A 163 14.31 3.52 -26.27
C ALA A 163 14.92 2.69 -25.14
N ILE A 164 14.30 1.57 -24.75
CA ILE A 164 14.83 0.65 -23.72
C ILE A 164 16.18 0.06 -24.15
N VAL A 165 16.34 -0.33 -25.42
CA VAL A 165 17.63 -0.82 -25.95
C VAL A 165 18.70 0.26 -25.84
N ALA A 166 18.39 1.49 -26.26
CA ALA A 166 19.33 2.61 -26.20
C ALA A 166 19.73 2.96 -24.76
N SER A 167 18.78 3.03 -23.84
CA SER A 167 19.06 3.32 -22.42
C SER A 167 19.78 2.17 -21.72
N THR A 168 19.54 0.92 -22.10
CA THR A 168 20.31 -0.25 -21.63
C THR A 168 21.76 -0.18 -22.11
N ALA A 169 21.99 0.28 -23.35
CA ALA A 169 23.34 0.50 -23.87
C ALA A 169 24.09 1.60 -23.10
N THR A 170 23.42 2.70 -22.75
CA THR A 170 24.00 3.73 -21.86
C THR A 170 24.35 3.17 -20.48
N LEU A 171 23.43 2.40 -19.88
CA LEU A 171 23.66 1.73 -18.60
C LEU A 171 24.85 0.77 -18.63
N LEU A 172 25.01 0.01 -19.73
CA LEU A 172 26.16 -0.87 -19.94
C LEU A 172 27.47 -0.11 -20.02
N ALA A 173 27.49 1.02 -20.73
CA ALA A 173 28.68 1.87 -20.79
C ALA A 173 29.06 2.39 -19.39
N ASP A 174 28.08 2.80 -18.58
CA ASP A 174 28.29 3.22 -17.20
C ASP A 174 28.79 2.06 -16.32
N LEU A 175 28.19 0.88 -16.42
CA LEU A 175 28.63 -0.35 -15.72
C LEU A 175 30.07 -0.72 -16.06
N ILE A 176 30.44 -0.63 -17.34
CA ILE A 176 31.80 -0.92 -17.81
C ILE A 176 32.77 0.10 -17.24
N SER A 177 32.46 1.40 -17.36
CA SER A 177 33.29 2.48 -16.81
C SER A 177 33.55 2.32 -15.31
N VAL A 178 32.50 1.99 -14.54
CA VAL A 178 32.59 1.75 -13.09
C VAL A 178 33.47 0.55 -12.76
N THR A 179 33.23 -0.58 -13.44
CA THR A 179 33.92 -1.85 -13.13
C THR A 179 35.39 -1.82 -13.58
N ASP A 180 35.69 -1.28 -14.76
CA ASP A 180 37.07 -1.09 -15.23
C ASP A 180 37.80 -0.03 -14.38
N GLY A 181 37.07 0.98 -13.88
CA GLY A 181 37.57 2.04 -13.02
C GLY A 181 37.76 1.65 -11.55
N PHE A 182 37.28 0.48 -11.11
CA PHE A 182 37.29 0.11 -9.69
C PHE A 182 38.71 0.03 -9.09
N ALA A 183 39.62 -0.71 -9.73
CA ALA A 183 41.01 -0.82 -9.26
C ALA A 183 41.75 0.54 -9.28
N PRO A 184 41.63 1.37 -10.34
CA PRO A 184 42.12 2.75 -10.32
C PRO A 184 41.57 3.61 -9.16
N MET A 185 40.27 3.52 -8.85
CA MET A 185 39.66 4.25 -7.74
C MET A 185 40.23 3.82 -6.38
N VAL A 186 40.40 2.51 -6.15
CA VAL A 186 41.07 1.99 -4.95
C VAL A 186 42.52 2.49 -4.86
N GLY A 187 43.23 2.51 -5.99
CA GLY A 187 44.57 3.10 -6.08
C GLY A 187 44.60 4.58 -5.67
N LYS A 188 43.57 5.36 -6.03
CA LYS A 188 43.43 6.75 -5.59
C LYS A 188 43.18 6.87 -4.09
N VAL A 189 42.35 6.02 -3.49
CA VAL A 189 42.17 6.00 -2.03
C VAL A 189 43.49 5.74 -1.32
N ASN A 190 44.27 4.74 -1.78
CA ASN A 190 45.57 4.43 -1.19
C ASN A 190 46.56 5.60 -1.33
N SER A 191 46.58 6.30 -2.46
CA SER A 191 47.42 7.51 -2.61
C SER A 191 47.02 8.65 -1.67
N VAL A 192 45.72 8.80 -1.39
CA VAL A 192 45.22 9.78 -0.42
C VAL A 192 45.61 9.38 1.01
N ILE A 193 45.56 8.09 1.35
CA ILE A 193 46.04 7.57 2.64
C ILE A 193 47.53 7.88 2.82
N GLU A 194 48.38 7.56 1.84
CA GLU A 194 49.81 7.86 1.89
C GLU A 194 50.09 9.36 2.05
N ALA A 195 49.31 10.22 1.38
CA ALA A 195 49.43 11.67 1.53
C ALA A 195 49.04 12.15 2.94
N LEU A 196 47.96 11.60 3.51
CA LEU A 196 47.55 11.90 4.89
C LEU A 196 48.58 11.44 5.93
N GLU A 197 49.18 10.26 5.75
CA GLU A 197 50.23 9.74 6.64
C GLU A 197 51.47 10.64 6.67
N ASN A 198 51.79 11.27 5.53
CA ASN A 198 52.90 12.21 5.40
C ASN A 198 52.54 13.66 5.73
N SER A 199 51.25 13.96 5.97
CA SER A 199 50.78 15.31 6.26
C SER A 199 51.10 15.73 7.70
N THR A 200 51.46 17.00 7.88
CA THR A 200 51.64 17.59 9.21
C THR A 200 50.32 18.17 9.73
N PRO A 201 49.95 17.93 11.00
CA PRO A 201 48.80 18.60 11.62
C PRO A 201 48.89 20.13 11.49
N THR A 202 47.76 20.78 11.27
CA THR A 202 47.66 22.24 11.19
C THR A 202 46.99 22.80 12.46
N GLU A 203 46.88 24.12 12.60
CA GLU A 203 46.15 24.74 13.73
C GLU A 203 44.68 24.27 13.80
N ASN A 204 44.08 23.96 12.65
CA ASN A 204 42.66 23.62 12.53
C ASN A 204 42.38 22.12 12.38
N ILE A 205 43.39 21.30 12.04
CA ILE A 205 43.23 19.85 11.84
C ILE A 205 44.18 19.10 12.77
N ALA A 206 43.62 18.43 13.77
CA ALA A 206 44.40 17.70 14.76
C ALA A 206 44.92 16.36 14.20
N ALA A 207 46.03 15.87 14.75
CA ALA A 207 46.60 14.57 14.39
C ALA A 207 45.61 13.40 14.57
N SER A 208 44.70 13.50 15.54
CA SER A 208 43.63 12.52 15.75
C SER A 208 42.59 12.51 14.64
N ASP A 209 42.32 13.66 14.01
CA ASP A 209 41.38 13.75 12.88
C ASP A 209 41.95 13.09 11.63
N ILE A 210 43.24 13.31 11.38
CA ILE A 210 43.99 12.67 10.29
C ILE A 210 43.98 11.15 10.48
N ARG A 211 44.32 10.66 11.69
CA ARG A 211 44.33 9.21 11.98
C ARG A 211 42.96 8.57 11.82
N GLU A 212 41.90 9.20 12.34
CA GLU A 212 40.54 8.66 12.19
C GLU A 212 40.09 8.66 10.72
N THR A 213 40.55 9.62 9.93
CA THR A 213 40.29 9.68 8.48
C THR A 213 41.00 8.53 7.75
N ILE A 214 42.27 8.28 8.07
CA ILE A 214 43.02 7.13 7.51
C ILE A 214 42.31 5.81 7.84
N ASP A 215 41.92 5.61 9.09
CA ASP A 215 41.19 4.42 9.52
C ASP A 215 39.87 4.25 8.74
N PHE A 216 39.15 5.35 8.50
CA PHE A 216 37.92 5.34 7.70
C PHE A 216 38.18 4.96 6.23
N LEU A 217 39.23 5.52 5.61
CA LEU A 217 39.58 5.20 4.23
C LEU A 217 40.01 3.74 4.06
N HIS A 218 40.77 3.18 5.00
CA HIS A 218 41.06 1.76 5.03
C HIS A 218 39.79 0.91 5.14
N TRP A 219 38.86 1.32 6.00
CA TRP A 219 37.57 0.63 6.14
C TRP A 219 36.74 0.66 4.85
N LEU A 220 36.76 1.76 4.09
CA LEU A 220 36.09 1.83 2.77
C LEU A 220 36.67 0.79 1.80
N VAL A 221 38.00 0.68 1.74
CA VAL A 221 38.72 -0.27 0.87
C VAL A 221 38.53 -1.72 1.33
N ASP A 222 38.42 -1.99 2.64
CA ASP A 222 38.19 -3.32 3.23
C ASP A 222 36.71 -3.79 3.15
N GLY A 223 36.07 -3.48 2.02
CA GLY A 223 34.70 -3.90 1.70
C GLY A 223 33.62 -3.10 2.44
N GLY A 224 33.93 -1.93 2.99
CA GLY A 224 32.93 -1.01 3.53
C GLY A 224 32.13 -0.28 2.44
N PHE A 225 32.71 -0.15 1.24
CA PHE A 225 32.19 0.70 0.17
C PHE A 225 32.32 0.07 -1.23
N VAL A 226 31.32 0.32 -2.09
CA VAL A 226 31.39 0.06 -3.53
C VAL A 226 31.67 1.37 -4.23
N PHE A 227 32.88 1.53 -4.78
CA PHE A 227 33.28 2.72 -5.53
C PHE A 227 32.62 2.74 -6.91
N LEU A 228 31.96 3.85 -7.22
CA LEU A 228 31.27 4.10 -8.51
C LEU A 228 31.90 5.26 -9.28
N GLY A 229 32.57 6.20 -8.63
CA GLY A 229 33.27 7.26 -9.33
C GLY A 229 34.33 7.94 -8.49
N TYR A 230 35.29 8.56 -9.16
CA TYR A 230 36.27 9.46 -8.55
C TYR A 230 36.42 10.73 -9.37
N ARG A 231 36.59 11.86 -8.68
CA ARG A 231 36.98 13.17 -9.22
C ARG A 231 37.90 13.88 -8.24
N GLN A 232 38.80 14.72 -8.76
CA GLN A 232 39.62 15.62 -7.95
C GLN A 232 39.29 17.07 -8.30
N TRP A 233 39.15 17.89 -7.26
CA TRP A 233 39.05 19.35 -7.36
C TRP A 233 40.32 19.97 -6.81
N ASN A 234 40.93 20.90 -7.54
CA ASN A 234 42.06 21.67 -7.05
C ASN A 234 41.57 23.05 -6.63
N ALA A 235 42.05 23.52 -5.48
CA ALA A 235 41.67 24.77 -4.89
C ALA A 235 42.87 25.70 -4.70
N LYS A 236 42.70 26.97 -5.07
CA LYS A 236 43.65 28.04 -4.76
C LYS A 236 43.02 28.98 -3.75
N LEU A 237 43.63 29.08 -2.57
CA LEU A 237 43.13 29.83 -1.42
C LEU A 237 43.56 31.32 -1.42
N ASP A 238 44.06 31.84 -2.55
CA ASP A 238 44.52 33.23 -2.66
C ASP A 238 43.34 34.22 -2.72
N VAL A 239 43.45 35.33 -1.97
CA VAL A 239 42.39 36.31 -1.69
C VAL A 239 41.99 37.12 -2.94
N ALA A 240 42.81 37.08 -4.00
CA ALA A 240 42.57 37.79 -5.25
C ALA A 240 41.72 37.03 -6.28
N VAL A 241 41.36 35.76 -6.02
CA VAL A 241 40.61 34.91 -6.96
C VAL A 241 39.12 34.96 -6.63
N SER A 242 38.27 35.08 -7.67
CA SER A 242 36.82 35.03 -7.47
C SER A 242 36.39 33.68 -6.87
N PRO A 243 35.31 33.61 -6.05
CA PRO A 243 34.85 32.35 -5.46
C PRO A 243 34.59 31.24 -6.47
N ASP A 244 34.26 31.59 -7.71
CA ASP A 244 34.01 30.66 -8.82
C ASP A 244 35.26 30.21 -9.56
N GLU A 245 36.39 30.91 -9.41
CA GLU A 245 37.67 30.48 -9.97
C GLU A 245 38.55 29.73 -8.98
N ALA A 246 38.17 29.74 -7.70
CA ALA A 246 38.95 29.17 -6.60
C ALA A 246 39.00 27.64 -6.62
N VAL A 247 37.98 26.94 -7.16
CA VAL A 247 37.91 25.47 -7.22
C VAL A 247 37.71 25.01 -8.65
N ARG A 248 38.56 24.10 -9.15
CA ARG A 248 38.47 23.58 -10.53
C ARG A 248 38.70 22.08 -10.57
N ALA A 249 37.91 21.37 -11.37
CA ALA A 249 38.12 19.93 -11.59
C ALA A 249 39.48 19.71 -12.27
N LEU A 250 40.23 18.71 -11.81
CA LEU A 250 41.49 18.31 -12.43
C LEU A 250 41.18 17.60 -13.77
N PRO A 251 41.56 18.18 -14.93
CA PRO A 251 41.19 17.61 -16.22
C PRO A 251 41.76 16.20 -16.41
N GLY A 252 40.93 15.27 -16.87
CA GLY A 252 41.33 13.89 -17.14
C GLY A 252 41.52 13.00 -15.91
N ALA A 253 41.19 13.50 -14.71
CA ALA A 253 41.28 12.71 -13.48
C ALA A 253 40.00 11.93 -13.15
N ASP A 254 38.92 12.14 -13.90
CA ASP A 254 37.63 11.50 -13.66
C ASP A 254 37.67 10.00 -13.96
N ILE A 255 37.08 9.20 -13.06
CA ILE A 255 36.98 7.74 -13.18
C ILE A 255 35.53 7.32 -12.89
N GLY A 256 35.06 6.26 -13.56
CA GLY A 256 33.72 5.69 -13.34
C GLY A 256 32.61 6.65 -13.77
N LEU A 257 31.63 6.89 -12.90
CA LEU A 257 30.47 7.74 -13.20
C LEU A 257 30.81 9.21 -13.45
N PHE A 258 31.91 9.74 -12.88
CA PHE A 258 32.35 11.10 -13.21
C PHE A 258 32.87 11.23 -14.65
N ALA A 259 33.31 10.13 -15.26
CA ALA A 259 33.71 10.05 -16.66
C ALA A 259 32.57 9.59 -17.58
N SER A 260 31.35 9.46 -17.07
CA SER A 260 30.20 9.00 -17.84
C SER A 260 29.84 9.98 -18.96
N ALA A 261 29.51 9.43 -20.13
CA ALA A 261 28.96 10.20 -21.25
C ALA A 261 27.45 10.48 -21.07
N ASN A 262 26.80 9.83 -20.10
CA ASN A 262 25.39 10.02 -19.80
C ASN A 262 25.15 11.45 -19.26
N PRO A 263 24.32 12.28 -19.92
CA PRO A 263 24.07 13.65 -19.49
C PRO A 263 23.61 13.78 -18.05
N ILE A 264 22.84 12.81 -17.53
CA ILE A 264 22.34 12.81 -16.16
C ILE A 264 23.50 12.85 -15.15
N PHE A 265 24.52 12.01 -15.34
CA PHE A 265 25.69 11.97 -14.45
C PHE A 265 26.70 13.06 -14.79
N ARG A 266 26.95 13.31 -16.08
CA ARG A 266 27.87 14.35 -16.53
C ARG A 266 27.49 15.73 -15.99
N ASP A 267 26.22 16.10 -16.11
CA ASP A 267 25.74 17.43 -15.73
C ASP A 267 25.37 17.45 -14.24
N GLY A 268 24.70 16.40 -13.75
CA GLY A 268 24.26 16.34 -12.35
C GLY A 268 25.39 16.23 -11.34
N LEU A 269 26.50 15.55 -11.64
CA LEU A 269 27.64 15.43 -10.71
C LEU A 269 28.54 16.68 -10.67
N MET A 270 28.32 17.68 -11.54
CA MET A 270 29.00 18.97 -11.42
C MET A 270 28.64 19.69 -10.12
N GLU A 271 27.45 19.43 -9.56
CA GLU A 271 27.04 20.01 -8.28
C GLU A 271 27.97 19.66 -7.11
N THR A 272 28.74 18.56 -7.22
CA THR A 272 29.70 18.13 -6.20
C THR A 272 30.83 19.13 -5.97
N GLU A 273 31.00 20.11 -6.86
CA GLU A 273 31.87 21.26 -6.60
C GLU A 273 31.46 22.03 -5.33
N ARG A 274 30.15 22.14 -5.06
CA ARG A 274 29.64 22.79 -3.84
C ARG A 274 30.05 22.03 -2.59
N ASP A 275 30.06 20.70 -2.64
CA ASP A 275 30.54 19.85 -1.55
C ASP A 275 32.04 20.07 -1.29
N ALA A 276 32.84 20.19 -2.36
CA ALA A 276 34.26 20.49 -2.24
C ALA A 276 34.50 21.88 -1.62
N ARG A 277 33.80 22.91 -2.10
CA ARG A 277 33.85 24.27 -1.51
C ARG A 277 33.46 24.27 -0.04
N LEU A 278 32.43 23.52 0.35
CA LEU A 278 32.00 23.40 1.74
C LEU A 278 33.06 22.72 2.63
N LEU A 279 33.73 21.68 2.15
CA LEU A 279 34.79 21.00 2.90
C LEU A 279 36.02 21.89 3.10
N LEU A 280 36.40 22.68 2.09
CA LEU A 280 37.52 23.62 2.19
C LEU A 280 37.32 24.63 3.35
N GLN A 281 36.07 25.03 3.62
CA GLN A 281 35.71 25.94 4.71
C GLN A 281 35.61 25.27 6.10
N LYS A 282 35.67 23.92 6.18
CA LYS A 282 35.55 23.18 7.44
C LYS A 282 36.91 22.90 8.08
N ASP A 283 36.96 22.93 9.40
CA ASP A 283 38.09 22.45 10.21
C ASP A 283 38.03 20.91 10.36
N SER A 284 37.97 20.19 9.24
CA SER A 284 37.95 18.73 9.18
C SER A 284 38.62 18.26 7.88
N PRO A 285 39.46 17.21 7.90
CA PRO A 285 40.08 16.66 6.70
C PRO A 285 39.09 15.91 5.80
N LEU A 286 37.93 15.50 6.33
CA LEU A 286 36.95 14.69 5.62
C LEU A 286 35.52 15.18 5.85
N SER A 287 34.68 15.03 4.83
CA SER A 287 33.22 15.18 4.92
C SER A 287 32.51 14.07 4.15
N CYS A 288 31.40 13.60 4.70
CA CYS A 288 30.48 12.70 4.01
C CYS A 288 29.23 13.49 3.59
N ALA A 289 28.71 13.21 2.40
CA ALA A 289 27.51 13.81 1.87
C ALA A 289 26.72 12.79 1.03
N LYS A 290 25.55 13.19 0.54
CA LYS A 290 24.69 12.40 -0.33
C LYS A 290 24.31 13.23 -1.55
N VAL A 291 24.48 12.67 -2.75
CA VAL A 291 24.12 13.36 -4.00
C VAL A 291 22.66 13.14 -4.35
N LEU A 292 22.09 14.02 -5.17
CA LEU A 292 20.72 13.90 -5.66
C LEU A 292 20.53 12.77 -6.68
N LEU A 293 21.60 12.16 -7.16
CA LEU A 293 21.53 11.10 -8.18
C LEU A 293 21.53 9.70 -7.54
N SER A 294 20.74 8.81 -8.14
CA SER A 294 20.73 7.39 -7.77
C SER A 294 21.75 6.62 -8.60
N SER A 295 22.33 5.57 -8.01
CA SER A 295 23.27 4.70 -8.72
C SER A 295 22.56 3.97 -9.86
N PRO A 296 23.14 3.97 -11.07
CA PRO A 296 22.67 3.12 -12.15
C PRO A 296 23.20 1.68 -12.00
N VAL A 297 24.28 1.48 -11.24
CA VAL A 297 24.98 0.19 -11.10
C VAL A 297 24.68 -0.46 -9.75
N HIS A 298 24.60 -1.79 -9.74
CA HIS A 298 24.37 -2.66 -8.60
C HIS A 298 22.96 -2.55 -8.00
N ARG A 299 22.55 -1.37 -7.53
CA ARG A 299 21.19 -1.13 -7.00
C ARG A 299 20.79 0.33 -7.15
N THR A 300 19.50 0.57 -7.34
CA THR A 300 18.91 1.92 -7.36
C THR A 300 18.84 2.46 -5.93
N ALA A 301 19.84 3.25 -5.57
CA ALA A 301 19.89 3.98 -4.30
C ALA A 301 20.66 5.29 -4.51
N ARG A 302 20.27 6.36 -3.82
CA ARG A 302 21.03 7.61 -3.78
C ARG A 302 22.47 7.33 -3.38
N MET A 303 23.43 7.94 -4.09
CA MET A 303 24.85 7.66 -3.89
C MET A 303 25.44 8.47 -2.73
N ASP A 304 26.36 7.85 -2.00
CA ASP A 304 27.15 8.48 -0.95
C ASP A 304 28.40 9.13 -1.57
N LEU A 305 28.78 10.31 -1.07
CA LEU A 305 29.94 11.08 -1.51
C LEU A 305 30.90 11.26 -0.33
N ILE A 306 32.11 10.75 -0.47
CA ILE A 306 33.19 10.89 0.51
C ILE A 306 34.20 11.90 -0.05
N LEU A 307 34.40 13.00 0.67
CA LEU A 307 35.34 14.04 0.29
C LEU A 307 36.50 14.07 1.28
N VAL A 308 37.72 14.10 0.78
CA VAL A 308 38.94 14.25 1.57
C VAL A 308 39.72 15.43 1.04
N LYS A 309 40.06 16.39 1.90
CA LYS A 309 40.93 17.50 1.52
C LYS A 309 42.37 17.23 1.93
N LEU A 310 43.30 17.54 1.03
CA LEU A 310 44.73 17.41 1.24
C LEU A 310 45.42 18.77 1.04
N PRO A 311 46.40 19.12 1.89
CA PRO A 311 47.27 20.26 1.65
C PRO A 311 48.29 19.89 0.57
N ASP A 312 48.24 20.56 -0.58
CA ASP A 312 49.18 20.34 -1.69
C ASP A 312 50.39 21.30 -1.62
N GLY A 313 50.24 22.43 -0.93
CA GLY A 313 51.28 23.43 -0.74
C GLY A 313 50.75 24.70 -0.07
N PRO A 314 51.59 25.74 0.09
CA PRO A 314 51.15 27.01 0.65
C PRO A 314 50.02 27.64 -0.17
N GLY A 315 48.82 27.68 0.39
CA GLY A 315 47.63 28.25 -0.27
C GLY A 315 47.03 27.38 -1.39
N GLU A 316 47.47 26.13 -1.52
CA GLU A 316 46.92 25.17 -2.49
C GLU A 316 46.44 23.92 -1.75
N GLU A 317 45.18 23.55 -1.99
CA GLU A 317 44.55 22.34 -1.43
C GLU A 317 43.88 21.56 -2.56
N SER A 318 43.85 20.24 -2.46
CA SER A 318 43.04 19.39 -3.32
C SER A 318 41.90 18.74 -2.52
N VAL A 319 40.77 18.51 -3.18
CA VAL A 319 39.64 17.77 -2.64
C VAL A 319 39.41 16.55 -3.52
N HIS A 320 39.61 15.37 -2.94
CA HIS A 320 39.37 14.07 -3.56
C HIS A 320 37.94 13.62 -3.25
N CYS A 321 37.14 13.43 -4.30
CA CYS A 321 35.75 13.02 -4.22
C CYS A 321 35.60 11.56 -4.66
N PHE A 322 35.15 10.71 -3.74
CA PHE A 322 34.81 9.31 -4.02
C PHE A 322 33.29 9.14 -3.94
N LEU A 323 32.68 8.72 -5.04
CA LEU A 323 31.25 8.47 -5.17
C LEU A 323 30.99 6.97 -5.10
N GLY A 324 29.95 6.55 -4.38
CA GLY A 324 29.62 5.14 -4.31
C GLY A 324 28.46 4.78 -3.39
N LEU A 325 28.45 3.54 -2.93
CA LEU A 325 27.42 2.99 -2.05
C LEU A 325 28.05 2.25 -0.87
N LEU A 326 27.50 2.44 0.33
CA LEU A 326 27.80 1.55 1.46
C LEU A 326 27.35 0.10 1.14
N THR A 327 28.23 -0.87 1.42
CA THR A 327 27.96 -2.30 1.23
C THR A 327 26.93 -2.84 2.23
N SER A 328 26.31 -3.97 1.91
CA SER A 328 25.44 -4.67 2.87
C SER A 328 26.19 -5.07 4.15
N LYS A 329 27.50 -5.38 4.04
CA LYS A 329 28.39 -5.68 5.18
C LYS A 329 28.56 -4.47 6.10
N SER A 330 28.82 -3.28 5.56
CA SER A 330 28.97 -2.07 6.38
C SER A 330 27.66 -1.64 7.01
N ILE A 331 26.55 -1.84 6.32
CA ILE A 331 25.22 -1.52 6.82
C ILE A 331 24.84 -2.34 8.07
N SER A 332 25.26 -3.61 8.15
CA SER A 332 24.97 -4.50 9.28
C SER A 332 26.05 -4.51 10.38
N GLN A 333 27.15 -3.78 10.18
CA GLN A 333 28.25 -3.70 11.14
C GLN A 333 27.88 -2.81 12.34
N GLU A 334 28.42 -3.13 13.53
CA GLU A 334 28.24 -2.32 14.75
C GLU A 334 28.81 -0.92 14.58
N ALA A 335 28.04 0.10 14.95
CA ALA A 335 28.39 1.52 14.85
C ALA A 335 29.67 1.86 15.64
N SER A 336 29.90 1.16 16.75
CA SER A 336 31.10 1.27 17.59
C SER A 336 32.39 0.85 16.89
N SER A 337 32.30 0.10 15.79
CA SER A 337 33.45 -0.42 15.04
C SER A 337 33.74 0.36 13.76
N ILE A 338 32.82 1.22 13.31
CA ILE A 338 32.97 2.02 12.09
C ILE A 338 33.68 3.33 12.45
N PRO A 339 34.83 3.66 11.83
CA PRO A 339 35.52 4.94 12.04
C PRO A 339 34.59 6.13 11.75
N LEU A 340 34.87 7.28 12.37
CA LEU A 340 34.01 8.47 12.46
C LEU A 340 32.76 8.25 13.32
N ILE A 341 32.00 7.16 13.12
CA ILE A 341 30.81 6.85 13.92
C ILE A 341 31.22 6.49 15.35
N ARG A 342 32.20 5.61 15.52
CA ARG A 342 32.74 5.22 16.84
C ARG A 342 33.21 6.42 17.66
N ARG A 343 33.77 7.44 16.99
CA ARG A 343 34.23 8.67 17.63
C ARG A 343 33.07 9.57 18.04
N LYS A 344 32.04 9.71 17.19
CA LYS A 344 30.79 10.41 17.57
C LYS A 344 30.14 9.73 18.78
N LEU A 345 30.06 8.41 18.77
CA LEU A 345 29.53 7.62 19.88
C LEU A 345 30.35 7.81 21.17
N ALA A 346 31.68 7.72 21.11
CA ALA A 346 32.56 7.95 22.26
C ALA A 346 32.37 9.35 22.85
N ARG A 347 32.22 10.38 22.00
CA ARG A 347 31.96 11.75 22.44
C ARG A 347 30.59 11.91 23.09
N LEU A 348 29.56 11.24 22.58
CA LEU A 348 28.23 11.23 23.21
C LEU A 348 28.27 10.59 24.60
N ILE A 349 28.92 9.42 24.72
CA ILE A 349 29.08 8.72 26.01
C ILE A 349 29.76 9.62 27.05
N GLU A 350 30.79 10.35 26.63
CA GLU A 350 31.51 11.30 27.49
C GLU A 350 30.61 12.47 27.91
N LEU A 351 29.88 13.08 26.99
CA LEU A 351 28.99 14.23 27.26
C LEU A 351 27.82 13.86 28.18
N GLU A 352 27.26 12.67 28.02
CA GLU A 352 26.17 12.14 28.84
C GLU A 352 26.67 11.54 30.18
N GLY A 353 28.00 11.44 30.37
CA GLY A 353 28.60 10.89 31.58
C GLY A 353 28.28 9.42 31.82
N LEU A 354 28.02 8.65 30.75
CA LEU A 354 27.55 7.27 30.86
C LEU A 354 28.71 6.33 31.26
N LYS A 355 28.45 5.48 32.25
CA LYS A 355 29.42 4.46 32.67
C LYS A 355 29.44 3.30 31.68
N PRO A 356 30.62 2.82 31.22
CA PRO A 356 30.71 1.62 30.39
C PRO A 356 29.95 0.44 31.01
N ASN A 357 29.26 -0.33 30.18
CA ASN A 357 28.45 -1.49 30.57
C ASN A 357 27.25 -1.21 31.50
N SER A 358 26.93 0.05 31.80
CA SER A 358 25.66 0.41 32.44
C SER A 358 24.46 0.12 31.54
N HIS A 359 23.25 0.16 32.12
CA HIS A 359 22.01 0.02 31.36
C HIS A 359 21.91 1.10 30.27
N ASP A 360 22.03 2.37 30.66
CA ASP A 360 21.94 3.53 29.78
C ASP A 360 23.00 3.52 28.67
N TYR A 361 24.20 3.00 28.96
CA TYR A 361 25.25 2.79 27.96
C TYR A 361 24.85 1.77 26.89
N LYS A 362 24.30 0.63 27.31
CA LYS A 362 23.84 -0.43 26.37
C LYS A 362 22.65 0.04 25.54
N GLU A 363 21.74 0.78 26.17
CA GLU A 363 20.59 1.39 25.52
C GLU A 363 21.02 2.39 24.45
N LEU A 364 21.96 3.30 24.76
CA LEU A 364 22.52 4.24 23.79
C LEU A 364 23.14 3.53 22.58
N ILE A 365 23.95 2.49 22.81
CA ILE A 365 24.56 1.72 21.72
C ILE A 365 23.49 1.08 20.83
N SER A 366 22.50 0.43 21.45
CA SER A 366 21.40 -0.20 20.71
C SER A 366 20.62 0.81 19.87
N ILE A 367 20.35 2.00 20.42
CA ILE A 367 19.70 3.10 19.71
C ILE A 367 20.53 3.53 18.50
N VAL A 368 21.82 3.82 18.69
CA VAL A 368 22.71 4.26 17.61
C VAL A 368 22.85 3.17 16.55
N ASP A 369 22.89 1.90 16.95
CA ASP A 369 22.97 0.79 16.00
C ASP A 369 21.73 0.66 15.11
N SER A 370 20.57 1.07 15.62
CA SER A 370 19.31 1.09 14.86
C SER A 370 19.24 2.19 13.78
N ILE A 371 20.06 3.25 13.90
CA ILE A 371 20.07 4.37 12.95
C ILE A 371 20.85 3.99 11.69
N PRO A 372 20.38 4.33 10.47
CA PRO A 372 21.10 4.07 9.22
C PRO A 372 22.52 4.63 9.25
N LYS A 373 23.52 3.81 8.91
CA LYS A 373 24.93 4.22 8.97
C LYS A 373 25.26 5.42 8.06
N SER A 374 24.59 5.53 6.91
CA SER A 374 24.68 6.70 6.02
C SER A 374 24.23 7.99 6.70
N GLU A 375 23.18 7.94 7.53
CA GLU A 375 22.68 9.07 8.31
C GLU A 375 23.61 9.39 9.49
N LEU A 376 24.16 8.36 10.16
CA LEU A 376 25.17 8.55 11.21
C LEU A 376 26.46 9.20 10.70
N LEU A 377 26.90 8.88 9.47
CA LEU A 377 28.09 9.50 8.87
C LEU A 377 27.87 10.98 8.57
N GLN A 378 26.69 11.35 8.05
CA GLN A 378 26.36 12.72 7.64
C GLN A 378 25.91 13.62 8.79
N SER A 379 25.24 13.06 9.80
CA SER A 379 24.69 13.82 10.92
C SER A 379 25.78 14.39 11.83
N GLY A 380 25.60 15.65 12.25
CA GLY A 380 26.38 16.23 13.34
C GLY A 380 25.98 15.66 14.69
N LEU A 381 26.77 15.95 15.73
CA LEU A 381 26.53 15.49 17.10
C LEU A 381 25.15 15.90 17.63
N GLU A 382 24.74 17.14 17.38
CA GLU A 382 23.44 17.67 17.82
C GLU A 382 22.25 16.98 17.14
N SER A 383 22.35 16.69 15.84
CA SER A 383 21.29 15.93 15.14
C SER A 383 21.19 14.51 15.68
N LEU A 384 22.33 13.87 15.98
CA LEU A 384 22.35 12.56 16.60
C LEU A 384 21.73 12.55 18.01
N ARG A 385 22.02 13.56 18.85
CA ARG A 385 21.36 13.72 20.16
C ARG A 385 19.85 13.83 20.03
N ARG A 386 19.35 14.67 19.12
CA ARG A 386 17.90 14.80 18.87
C ARG A 386 17.24 13.48 18.45
N MET A 387 17.91 12.67 17.63
CA MET A 387 17.40 11.34 17.25
C MET A 387 17.34 10.39 18.46
N ILE A 388 18.37 10.39 19.30
CA ILE A 388 18.41 9.57 20.52
C ILE A 388 17.30 10.02 21.49
N GLU A 389 17.18 11.31 21.76
CA GLU A 389 16.15 11.89 22.63
C GLU A 389 14.74 11.53 22.15
N LEU A 390 14.50 11.61 20.84
CA LEU A 390 13.24 11.19 20.25
C LEU A 390 12.96 9.72 20.58
N ILE A 391 13.91 8.82 20.32
CA ILE A 391 13.71 7.37 20.55
C ILE A 391 13.43 7.09 22.03
N VAL A 392 14.21 7.69 22.94
CA VAL A 392 13.99 7.57 24.38
C VAL A 392 12.64 8.13 24.80
N SER A 393 12.19 9.23 24.20
CA SER A 393 10.88 9.83 24.52
C SER A 393 9.72 8.90 24.14
N VAL A 394 9.78 8.24 22.97
CA VAL A 394 8.75 7.27 22.54
C VAL A 394 8.72 6.05 23.46
N GLN A 395 9.88 5.57 23.93
CA GLN A 395 9.93 4.46 24.90
C GLN A 395 9.26 4.82 26.24
N ARG A 396 9.30 6.09 26.64
CA ARG A 396 8.73 6.58 27.90
C ARG A 396 7.26 6.94 27.81
N THR A 397 6.82 7.57 26.72
CA THR A 397 5.44 8.08 26.58
C THR A 397 4.53 7.18 25.74
N GLY A 398 5.10 6.35 24.86
CA GLY A 398 4.35 5.55 23.89
C GLY A 398 3.75 6.37 22.73
N GLU A 399 4.03 7.67 22.68
CA GLU A 399 3.53 8.58 21.65
C GLU A 399 4.42 8.53 20.41
N THR A 400 3.82 8.60 19.22
CA THR A 400 4.58 8.78 17.97
C THR A 400 5.29 10.13 17.98
N ARG A 401 6.57 10.14 17.61
CA ARG A 401 7.39 11.37 17.55
C ARG A 401 8.12 11.49 16.22
N VAL A 402 8.41 12.72 15.83
CA VAL A 402 9.08 13.04 14.56
C VAL A 402 10.26 13.99 14.77
N THR A 403 11.40 13.66 14.17
CA THR A 403 12.52 14.60 14.01
C THR A 403 12.76 14.89 12.54
N LEU A 404 13.17 16.12 12.26
CA LEU A 404 13.54 16.58 10.93
C LEU A 404 14.89 17.30 10.98
N HIS A 405 15.74 17.03 10.00
CA HIS A 405 16.93 17.84 9.75
C HIS A 405 17.30 17.84 8.27
N PHE A 406 18.11 18.82 7.87
CA PHE A 406 18.62 18.96 6.51
C PHE A 406 20.10 18.56 6.46
N ASP A 407 20.58 18.13 5.30
CA ASP A 407 22.01 18.12 5.03
C ASP A 407 22.56 19.56 4.95
N ALA A 408 23.89 19.68 4.95
CA ALA A 408 24.55 20.99 4.99
C ALA A 408 24.24 21.88 3.77
N LEU A 409 23.90 21.28 2.62
CA LEU A 409 23.52 21.98 1.39
C LEU A 409 22.00 22.02 1.17
N ARG A 410 21.18 21.53 2.12
CA ARG A 410 19.72 21.42 2.04
C ARG A 410 19.19 20.69 0.79
N ARG A 411 19.98 19.77 0.22
CA ARG A 411 19.57 18.89 -0.90
C ARG A 411 18.68 17.76 -0.45
N HIS A 412 18.71 17.42 0.83
CA HIS A 412 17.91 16.34 1.39
C HIS A 412 17.28 16.74 2.71
N VAL A 413 16.09 16.21 2.95
CA VAL A 413 15.40 16.26 4.23
C VAL A 413 15.44 14.86 4.83
N PHE A 414 16.05 14.73 6.00
CA PHE A 414 16.06 13.51 6.80
C PHE A 414 14.94 13.62 7.83
N ILE A 415 14.02 12.66 7.79
CA ILE A 415 12.87 12.60 8.71
C ILE A 415 12.85 11.24 9.36
N MET A 416 12.92 11.21 10.68
CA MET A 416 12.75 9.97 11.44
C MET A 416 11.41 10.03 12.16
N VAL A 417 10.58 9.02 11.92
CA VAL A 417 9.34 8.78 12.64
C VAL A 417 9.52 7.56 13.52
N ALA A 418 9.38 7.70 14.83
CA ALA A 418 9.41 6.58 15.76
C ALA A 418 8.06 6.40 16.44
N MET A 419 7.63 5.15 16.58
CA MET A 419 6.33 4.78 17.17
C MET A 419 6.40 3.40 17.81
N LEU A 420 5.44 3.07 18.66
CA LEU A 420 5.25 1.70 19.14
C LEU A 420 4.87 0.76 17.98
N ARG A 421 5.32 -0.49 18.04
CA ARG A 421 5.07 -1.49 16.99
C ARG A 421 3.59 -1.71 16.68
N GLU A 422 2.72 -1.58 17.66
CA GLU A 422 1.26 -1.68 17.51
C GLU A 422 0.65 -0.57 16.64
N ARG A 423 1.30 0.61 16.55
CA ARG A 423 0.87 1.72 15.70
C ARG A 423 1.29 1.54 14.23
N PHE A 424 2.20 0.61 13.94
CA PHE A 424 2.69 0.35 12.59
C PHE A 424 1.77 -0.62 11.82
N ALA A 425 0.59 -0.12 11.43
CA ALA A 425 -0.36 -0.84 10.60
C ALA A 425 -0.02 -0.83 9.10
N ALA A 426 -0.71 -1.67 8.32
CA ALA A 426 -0.56 -1.69 6.87
C ALA A 426 -0.86 -0.30 6.25
N GLY A 427 0.01 0.14 5.35
CA GLY A 427 -0.11 1.42 4.67
C GLY A 427 0.33 2.66 5.47
N VAL A 428 0.60 2.57 6.78
CA VAL A 428 1.07 3.72 7.59
C VAL A 428 2.28 4.39 6.95
N ARG A 429 3.29 3.60 6.58
CA ARG A 429 4.49 4.09 5.90
C ARG A 429 4.17 4.90 4.64
N GLN A 430 3.23 4.42 3.81
CA GLN A 430 2.86 5.10 2.56
C GLN A 430 2.07 6.39 2.81
N ARG A 431 1.11 6.36 3.75
CA ARG A 431 0.34 7.56 4.11
C ARG A 431 1.22 8.66 4.69
N VAL A 432 2.11 8.29 5.62
CA VAL A 432 3.08 9.21 6.20
C VAL A 432 4.02 9.76 5.12
N GLN A 433 4.54 8.91 4.23
CA GLN A 433 5.38 9.37 3.11
C GLN A 433 4.67 10.41 2.23
N GLN A 434 3.45 10.10 1.78
CA GLN A 434 2.66 11.00 0.93
C GLN A 434 2.36 12.33 1.63
N TYR A 435 2.05 12.29 2.92
CA TYR A 435 1.85 13.49 3.72
C TYR A 435 3.13 14.34 3.81
N LEU A 436 4.28 13.72 4.11
CA LEU A 436 5.55 14.44 4.23
C LEU A 436 5.97 15.07 2.90
N GLU A 437 5.89 14.34 1.78
CA GLU A 437 6.18 14.86 0.44
C GLU A 437 5.26 16.02 0.08
N SER A 438 3.95 15.88 0.32
CA SER A 438 2.97 16.93 0.05
C SER A 438 3.16 18.17 0.93
N ARG A 439 3.36 18.00 2.25
CA ARG A 439 3.51 19.11 3.21
C ARG A 439 4.77 19.93 2.93
N LEU A 440 5.82 19.26 2.46
CA LEU A 440 7.11 19.88 2.10
C LEU A 440 7.16 20.42 0.66
N ASN A 441 6.09 20.26 -0.13
CA ASN A 441 6.05 20.58 -1.56
C ASN A 441 7.18 19.90 -2.35
N LEU A 442 7.48 18.65 -2.02
CA LEU A 442 8.49 17.83 -2.68
C LEU A 442 7.82 16.81 -3.61
N GLU A 443 8.60 16.25 -4.54
CA GLU A 443 8.09 15.37 -5.58
C GLU A 443 7.46 14.09 -4.98
N PRO A 444 6.20 13.75 -5.34
CA PRO A 444 5.55 12.53 -4.85
C PRO A 444 6.30 11.26 -5.24
N GLY A 445 6.48 10.34 -4.31
CA GLY A 445 7.18 9.07 -4.50
C GLY A 445 8.71 9.18 -4.57
N SER A 446 9.28 10.37 -4.35
CA SER A 446 10.73 10.59 -4.42
C SER A 446 11.48 10.19 -3.16
N ALA A 447 10.78 10.00 -2.03
CA ALA A 447 11.41 9.64 -0.76
C ALA A 447 11.95 8.20 -0.77
N GLU A 448 13.23 8.04 -0.43
CA GLU A 448 13.77 6.75 0.00
C GLU A 448 13.41 6.53 1.46
N PHE A 449 13.10 5.28 1.85
CA PHE A 449 12.82 4.98 3.25
C PHE A 449 13.53 3.73 3.73
N ARG A 450 13.81 3.69 5.03
CA ARG A 450 14.33 2.52 5.72
C ARG A 450 13.55 2.25 6.99
N LEU A 451 13.06 1.02 7.11
CA LEU A 451 12.46 0.52 8.34
C LEU A 451 13.55 -0.05 9.23
N ALA A 452 13.70 0.50 10.43
CA ALA A 452 14.55 -0.03 11.47
C ALA A 452 13.67 -0.65 12.57
N VAL A 453 13.64 -1.98 12.57
CA VAL A 453 13.03 -2.78 13.63
C VAL A 453 14.17 -3.39 14.40
N ALA A 454 14.32 -3.00 15.67
CA ALA A 454 15.31 -3.60 16.57
C ALA A 454 14.60 -4.59 17.50
N ASP A 455 15.32 -5.14 18.49
CA ASP A 455 14.76 -5.99 19.53
C ASP A 455 13.92 -5.22 20.57
N ASP A 456 13.66 -3.93 20.32
CA ASP A 456 12.84 -3.05 21.15
C ASP A 456 11.39 -2.98 20.63
N PRO A 457 10.41 -2.50 21.44
CA PRO A 457 9.01 -2.45 21.01
C PRO A 457 8.72 -1.34 19.98
N LEU A 458 9.77 -0.72 19.41
CA LEU A 458 9.65 0.43 18.53
C LEU A 458 9.81 0.05 17.06
N VAL A 459 9.08 0.79 16.23
CA VAL A 459 9.33 0.85 14.79
C VAL A 459 9.81 2.26 14.47
N ARG A 460 10.93 2.34 13.76
CA ARG A 460 11.49 3.60 13.24
C ARG A 460 11.44 3.58 11.73
N ILE A 461 10.95 4.66 11.15
CA ILE A 461 10.94 4.91 9.71
C ILE A 461 11.85 6.10 9.46
N HIS A 462 12.95 5.86 8.75
CA HIS A 462 13.86 6.90 8.29
C HIS A 462 13.52 7.23 6.84
N PHE A 463 13.04 8.44 6.58
CA PHE A 463 12.82 8.99 5.25
C PHE A 463 13.99 9.89 4.85
N LEU A 464 14.44 9.72 3.61
CA LEU A 464 15.36 10.60 2.92
C LEU A 464 14.63 11.18 1.72
N ILE A 465 14.23 12.44 1.81
CA ILE A 465 13.43 13.10 0.76
C ILE A 465 14.33 14.10 0.02
N PRO A 466 14.48 13.99 -1.32
CA PRO A 466 15.28 14.94 -2.10
C PRO A 466 14.58 16.30 -2.19
N ASN A 467 15.36 17.38 -2.04
CA ASN A 467 14.99 18.78 -2.22
C ASN A 467 15.86 19.40 -3.33
N PRO A 468 15.56 19.11 -4.62
CA PRO A 468 16.43 19.50 -5.73
C PRO A 468 16.51 21.02 -5.98
N THR A 469 15.58 21.80 -5.42
CA THR A 469 15.55 23.27 -5.54
C THR A 469 16.47 23.96 -4.53
N TYR A 470 16.93 23.23 -3.51
CA TYR A 470 17.63 23.77 -2.34
C TYR A 470 16.83 24.84 -1.58
N ALA A 471 15.51 24.90 -1.83
CA ALA A 471 14.66 25.91 -1.25
C ALA A 471 14.63 25.76 0.27
N GLU A 472 14.56 26.89 0.96
CA GLU A 472 14.20 26.90 2.36
C GLU A 472 12.77 26.44 2.51
N LEU A 473 12.58 25.34 3.24
CA LEU A 473 11.25 24.81 3.54
C LEU A 473 10.78 25.42 4.86
N ASP A 474 9.62 26.07 4.83
CA ASP A 474 8.95 26.55 6.03
C ASP A 474 8.25 25.37 6.72
N VAL A 475 8.90 24.81 7.75
CA VAL A 475 8.44 23.58 8.41
C VAL A 475 8.16 23.85 9.88
N ASN A 476 6.88 23.82 10.23
CA ASN A 476 6.46 23.69 11.62
C ASN A 476 6.49 22.21 12.03
N ILE A 477 7.56 21.80 12.73
CA ILE A 477 7.75 20.41 13.18
C ILE A 477 6.60 19.95 14.08
N ALA A 478 6.02 20.83 14.89
CA ALA A 478 4.91 20.46 15.78
C ALA A 478 3.63 20.12 15.01
N GLU A 479 3.30 20.89 13.97
CA GLU A 479 2.17 20.57 13.07
C GLU A 479 2.43 19.27 12.31
N LEU A 480 3.65 19.09 11.82
CA LEU A 480 4.05 17.88 11.10
C LEU A 480 3.93 16.65 12.02
N GLU A 481 4.40 16.75 13.26
CA GLU A 481 4.27 15.68 14.26
C GLU A 481 2.80 15.37 14.57
N GLN A 482 1.95 16.38 14.78
CA GLN A 482 0.52 16.19 15.07
C GLN A 482 -0.19 15.39 13.97
N GLU A 483 0.05 15.73 12.71
CA GLU A 483 -0.55 15.02 11.58
C GLU A 483 0.02 13.60 11.42
N VAL A 484 1.33 13.42 11.63
CA VAL A 484 1.93 12.07 11.63
C VAL A 484 1.35 11.22 12.77
N VAL A 485 1.14 11.79 13.95
CA VAL A 485 0.45 11.10 15.06
C VAL A 485 -0.94 10.66 14.62
N ALA A 486 -1.73 11.55 14.01
CA ALA A 486 -3.06 11.23 13.49
C ALA A 486 -3.03 10.08 12.45
N LEU A 487 -2.07 10.09 11.51
CA LEU A 487 -1.92 9.05 10.49
C LEU A 487 -1.47 7.68 11.03
N THR A 488 -0.89 7.66 12.24
CA THR A 488 -0.41 6.46 12.94
C THR A 488 -1.38 5.95 14.01
N LYS A 489 -2.53 6.63 14.20
CA LYS A 489 -3.59 6.14 15.09
C LYS A 489 -4.12 4.79 14.59
N THR A 490 -4.31 3.88 15.52
CA THR A 490 -4.94 2.59 15.25
C THR A 490 -6.45 2.76 15.13
N TRP A 491 -7.14 1.74 14.62
CA TRP A 491 -8.60 1.71 14.61
C TRP A 491 -9.18 1.89 16.01
N ASP A 492 -8.58 1.24 17.02
CA ASP A 492 -9.02 1.34 18.42
C ASP A 492 -8.80 2.74 19.02
N ASP A 493 -7.71 3.43 18.65
CA ASP A 493 -7.45 4.82 19.07
C ASP A 493 -8.54 5.76 18.52
N ASN A 494 -8.86 5.64 17.22
CA ASN A 494 -9.89 6.47 16.59
C ASN A 494 -11.28 6.21 17.17
N VAL A 495 -11.62 4.93 17.42
CA VAL A 495 -12.88 4.57 18.10
C VAL A 495 -12.96 5.18 19.49
N GLN A 496 -11.86 5.14 20.26
CA GLN A 496 -11.83 5.73 21.58
C GLN A 496 -12.11 7.24 21.54
N GLU A 497 -11.46 7.98 20.66
CA GLU A 497 -11.64 9.43 20.52
C GLU A 497 -13.09 9.79 20.19
N ILE A 498 -13.70 9.07 19.26
CA ILE A 498 -15.13 9.25 18.89
C ILE A 498 -16.05 8.91 20.08
N LEU A 499 -15.73 7.86 20.84
CA LEU A 499 -16.46 7.55 22.07
C LEU A 499 -16.28 8.63 23.15
N GLN A 500 -15.09 9.22 23.28
CA GLN A 500 -14.84 10.30 24.24
C GLN A 500 -15.70 11.53 23.95
N GLU A 501 -15.82 11.91 22.68
CA GLU A 501 -16.66 13.03 22.25
C GLU A 501 -18.16 12.79 22.51
N THR A 502 -18.61 11.54 22.42
CA THR A 502 -20.03 11.19 22.47
C THR A 502 -20.54 10.80 23.86
N VAL A 503 -19.73 10.09 24.67
CA VAL A 503 -20.13 9.58 25.99
C VAL A 503 -19.22 10.04 27.15
N GLY A 504 -18.19 10.83 26.86
CA GLY A 504 -17.21 11.32 27.84
C GLY A 504 -16.11 10.31 28.19
N ASP A 505 -15.01 10.82 28.76
CA ASP A 505 -13.75 10.07 28.94
C ASP A 505 -13.88 8.74 29.69
N VAL A 506 -14.52 8.76 30.87
CA VAL A 506 -14.60 7.59 31.74
C VAL A 506 -15.42 6.47 31.08
N ARG A 507 -16.54 6.83 30.45
CA ARG A 507 -17.41 5.85 29.79
C ARG A 507 -16.77 5.33 28.51
N ALA A 508 -16.14 6.20 27.72
CA ALA A 508 -15.43 5.81 26.51
C ALA A 508 -14.32 4.79 26.78
N LEU A 509 -13.53 5.02 27.83
CA LEU A 509 -12.47 4.09 28.25
C LEU A 509 -13.04 2.73 28.66
N HIS A 510 -14.15 2.72 29.41
CA HIS A 510 -14.83 1.49 29.79
C HIS A 510 -15.31 0.72 28.55
N LEU A 511 -16.04 1.38 27.65
CA LEU A 511 -16.55 0.77 26.42
C LEU A 511 -15.42 0.20 25.53
N ARG A 512 -14.34 0.96 25.35
CA ARG A 512 -13.16 0.52 24.60
C ARG A 512 -12.56 -0.76 25.21
N ASN A 513 -12.40 -0.81 26.53
CA ASN A 513 -11.81 -1.97 27.20
C ASN A 513 -12.73 -3.20 27.16
N THR A 514 -14.05 -3.00 27.22
CA THR A 514 -15.06 -4.07 27.19
C THR A 514 -15.25 -4.65 25.79
N TYR A 515 -15.33 -3.80 24.76
CA TYR A 515 -15.69 -4.22 23.39
C TYR A 515 -14.52 -4.22 22.40
N GLY A 516 -13.47 -3.41 22.61
CA GLY A 516 -12.31 -3.34 21.71
C GLY A 516 -11.61 -4.68 21.50
N PRO A 517 -11.29 -5.45 22.56
CA PRO A 517 -10.75 -6.81 22.43
C PRO A 517 -11.77 -7.85 21.93
N ALA A 518 -13.06 -7.57 22.11
CA ALA A 518 -14.15 -8.48 21.74
C ALA A 518 -14.46 -8.46 20.23
N LEU A 519 -14.08 -7.40 19.53
CA LEU A 519 -14.28 -7.22 18.09
C LEU A 519 -13.14 -7.89 17.28
N PRO A 520 -13.45 -8.82 16.35
CA PRO A 520 -12.43 -9.52 15.57
C PRO A 520 -11.61 -8.61 14.65
N PRO A 521 -10.34 -8.95 14.34
CA PRO A 521 -9.51 -8.18 13.41
C PRO A 521 -10.14 -8.00 12.02
N GLN A 522 -10.88 -8.99 11.51
CA GLN A 522 -11.55 -8.90 10.19
C GLN A 522 -12.68 -7.86 10.17
N TYR A 523 -13.32 -7.62 11.33
CA TYR A 523 -14.31 -6.56 11.48
C TYR A 523 -13.61 -5.20 11.45
N LYS A 524 -12.59 -5.00 12.30
CA LYS A 524 -11.82 -3.74 12.37
C LYS A 524 -11.19 -3.35 11.03
N ALA A 525 -10.77 -4.33 10.23
CA ALA A 525 -10.19 -4.10 8.91
C ALA A 525 -11.20 -3.62 7.84
N ALA A 526 -12.50 -3.84 8.07
CA ALA A 526 -13.54 -3.62 7.06
C ALA A 526 -14.62 -2.62 7.50
N THR A 527 -14.47 -2.04 8.69
CA THR A 527 -15.45 -1.13 9.31
C THR A 527 -14.71 0.12 9.76
N SER A 528 -15.29 1.30 9.50
CA SER A 528 -14.67 2.57 9.92
C SER A 528 -14.67 2.72 11.45
N ALA A 529 -13.86 3.64 11.98
CA ALA A 529 -13.82 3.89 13.42
C ALA A 529 -15.13 4.52 13.92
N GLU A 530 -15.76 5.38 13.12
CA GLU A 530 -17.06 5.99 13.39
C GLU A 530 -18.16 4.95 13.48
N GLU A 531 -18.15 4.00 12.54
CA GLU A 531 -19.10 2.89 12.54
C GLU A 531 -18.82 1.93 13.70
N GLY A 532 -17.56 1.64 14.01
CA GLY A 532 -17.17 0.85 15.17
C GLY A 532 -17.62 1.46 16.50
N ALA A 533 -17.40 2.76 16.70
CA ALA A 533 -17.84 3.48 17.89
C ALA A 533 -19.37 3.44 18.04
N PHE A 534 -20.10 3.63 16.93
CA PHE A 534 -21.56 3.50 16.92
C PHE A 534 -22.02 2.08 17.28
N ASP A 535 -21.42 1.05 16.67
CA ASP A 535 -21.75 -0.35 16.97
C ASP A 535 -21.49 -0.68 18.45
N ILE A 536 -20.38 -0.18 19.03
CA ILE A 536 -20.08 -0.33 20.46
C ILE A 536 -21.17 0.29 21.33
N GLN A 537 -21.66 1.48 20.98
CA GLN A 537 -22.78 2.11 21.70
C GLN A 537 -24.07 1.29 21.58
N GLN A 538 -24.35 0.71 20.40
CA GLN A 538 -25.51 -0.16 20.21
C GLN A 538 -25.38 -1.46 21.00
N LEU A 539 -24.18 -2.01 21.15
CA LEU A 539 -23.96 -3.21 21.96
C LEU A 539 -24.12 -2.94 23.46
N ASP A 540 -23.74 -1.75 23.91
CA ASP A 540 -23.88 -1.31 25.30
C ASP A 540 -25.35 -1.16 25.70
N THR A 541 -26.19 -0.58 24.84
CA THR A 541 -27.63 -0.44 25.13
C THR A 541 -28.36 -1.78 25.24
N LEU A 542 -27.87 -2.84 24.60
CA LEU A 542 -28.43 -4.20 24.72
C LEU A 542 -28.12 -4.90 26.04
N ALA A 543 -27.20 -4.37 26.84
CA ALA A 543 -26.90 -4.91 28.15
C ALA A 543 -28.00 -4.58 29.18
N ASP A 544 -28.80 -3.53 28.94
CA ASP A 544 -29.63 -2.89 29.96
C ASP A 544 -31.12 -3.30 30.04
N ASP A 545 -31.68 -4.06 29.06
CA ASP A 545 -32.94 -4.85 29.14
C ASP A 545 -33.49 -5.27 27.74
N GLU A 546 -32.89 -4.78 26.64
CA GLU A 546 -33.33 -5.13 25.28
C GLU A 546 -32.45 -6.21 24.63
N ASP A 547 -33.05 -7.34 24.24
CA ASP A 547 -32.33 -8.42 23.53
C ASP A 547 -32.07 -8.12 22.04
N LEU A 548 -32.58 -7.02 21.47
CA LEU A 548 -32.55 -6.71 20.04
C LEU A 548 -32.31 -5.22 19.74
N GLY A 549 -31.25 -4.93 18.98
CA GLY A 549 -30.95 -3.60 18.44
C GLY A 549 -31.04 -3.61 16.91
N LEU A 550 -31.43 -2.48 16.31
CA LEU A 550 -31.52 -2.32 14.86
C LEU A 550 -30.99 -0.95 14.45
N ALA A 551 -30.21 -0.88 13.38
CA ALA A 551 -29.74 0.38 12.80
C ALA A 551 -29.69 0.31 11.27
N LEU A 552 -29.95 1.44 10.61
CA LEU A 552 -29.77 1.63 9.17
C LEU A 552 -28.71 2.69 8.93
N ARG A 553 -27.79 2.45 7.99
CA ARG A 553 -26.77 3.42 7.58
C ARG A 553 -26.55 3.37 6.07
N THR A 554 -26.25 4.52 5.48
CA THR A 554 -25.64 4.57 4.14
C THR A 554 -24.16 4.27 4.25
N ASN A 555 -23.62 3.57 3.25
CA ASN A 555 -22.18 3.43 3.13
C ASN A 555 -21.61 4.76 2.61
N THR A 556 -21.00 5.55 3.50
CA THR A 556 -20.39 6.84 3.17
C THR A 556 -19.01 6.73 2.52
N ALA A 557 -18.45 5.52 2.40
CA ALA A 557 -17.07 5.30 1.93
C ALA A 557 -16.92 5.23 0.40
N ILE A 558 -17.99 5.40 -0.40
CA ILE A 558 -17.92 5.30 -1.87
C ILE A 558 -18.72 6.45 -2.51
N GLU A 559 -18.01 7.40 -3.13
CA GLU A 559 -18.53 8.62 -3.78
C GLU A 559 -19.21 8.37 -5.14
N ASP A 560 -19.97 7.28 -5.28
CA ASP A 560 -20.64 6.95 -6.55
C ASP A 560 -22.15 7.21 -6.44
N GLU A 561 -22.66 8.19 -7.20
CA GLU A 561 -24.08 8.59 -7.26
C GLU A 561 -25.03 7.42 -7.58
N SER A 562 -24.52 6.34 -8.16
CA SER A 562 -25.27 5.11 -8.45
C SER A 562 -25.66 4.28 -7.21
N GLN A 563 -25.15 4.62 -6.02
CA GLN A 563 -25.30 3.86 -4.77
C GLN A 563 -26.39 4.34 -3.79
N HIS A 564 -27.18 5.38 -4.12
CA HIS A 564 -28.38 5.72 -3.33
C HIS A 564 -29.45 4.58 -3.26
N ARG A 565 -29.20 3.45 -3.94
CA ARG A 565 -30.03 2.24 -3.93
C ARG A 565 -29.69 1.23 -2.84
N PHE A 566 -28.55 1.35 -2.17
CA PHE A 566 -28.08 0.35 -1.20
C PHE A 566 -27.97 0.93 0.21
N VAL A 567 -28.42 0.18 1.21
CA VAL A 567 -28.38 0.55 2.63
C VAL A 567 -27.80 -0.61 3.42
N ASN A 568 -27.00 -0.32 4.45
CA ASN A 568 -26.53 -1.32 5.40
C ASN A 568 -27.51 -1.38 6.58
N LEU A 569 -28.15 -2.53 6.75
CA LEU A 569 -28.97 -2.86 7.92
C LEU A 569 -28.12 -3.65 8.91
N LYS A 570 -27.98 -3.14 10.12
CA LYS A 570 -27.37 -3.85 11.23
C LYS A 570 -28.41 -4.31 12.24
N ILE A 571 -28.28 -5.57 12.63
CA ILE A 571 -29.09 -6.21 13.68
C ILE A 571 -28.13 -6.66 14.78
N TYR A 572 -28.39 -6.21 15.99
CA TYR A 572 -27.61 -6.53 17.17
C TYR A 572 -28.44 -7.45 18.07
N ARG A 573 -27.88 -8.57 18.53
CA ARG A 573 -28.62 -9.56 19.34
C ARG A 573 -27.77 -10.06 20.50
N ASN A 574 -28.34 -10.08 21.70
CA ASN A 574 -27.70 -10.62 22.91
C ASN A 574 -28.00 -12.14 23.09
N ARG A 575 -27.06 -12.87 23.71
CA ARG A 575 -27.11 -14.28 24.17
C ARG A 575 -27.32 -15.35 23.09
N THR A 576 -28.52 -15.41 22.50
CA THR A 576 -28.87 -16.40 21.47
C THR A 576 -28.82 -15.72 20.11
N GLY A 577 -27.79 -16.02 19.33
CA GLY A 577 -27.72 -15.60 17.94
C GLY A 577 -28.98 -16.02 17.16
N LEU A 578 -29.43 -15.16 16.26
CA LEU A 578 -30.42 -15.52 15.25
C LEU A 578 -29.75 -16.35 14.15
N THR A 579 -30.43 -17.36 13.61
CA THR A 579 -29.96 -18.01 12.39
C THR A 579 -30.26 -17.11 11.19
N LEU A 580 -29.40 -17.12 10.18
CA LEU A 580 -29.64 -16.35 8.95
C LEU A 580 -30.95 -16.78 8.28
N SER A 581 -31.26 -18.08 8.31
CA SER A 581 -32.54 -18.62 7.84
C SER A 581 -33.77 -18.06 8.58
N ALA A 582 -33.60 -17.55 9.80
CA ALA A 582 -34.66 -16.82 10.48
C ALA A 582 -34.77 -15.39 9.96
N ILE A 583 -33.65 -14.68 9.72
CA ILE A 583 -33.64 -13.26 9.33
C ILE A 583 -34.08 -13.04 7.87
N ILE A 584 -33.53 -13.84 6.95
CA ILE A 584 -33.70 -13.67 5.50
C ILE A 584 -35.18 -13.58 5.08
N PRO A 585 -36.09 -14.46 5.54
CA PRO A 585 -37.50 -14.36 5.18
C PRO A 585 -38.16 -13.04 5.57
N TYR A 586 -37.73 -12.39 6.67
CA TYR A 586 -38.27 -11.08 7.07
C TYR A 586 -37.89 -10.01 6.06
N LEU A 587 -36.63 -9.98 5.64
CA LEU A 587 -36.14 -9.00 4.67
C LEU A 587 -36.77 -9.22 3.29
N GLU A 588 -36.84 -10.47 2.83
CA GLU A 588 -37.44 -10.79 1.53
C GLU A 588 -38.93 -10.42 1.46
N ASN A 589 -39.68 -10.68 2.54
CA ASN A 589 -41.10 -10.32 2.64
C ASN A 589 -41.33 -8.81 2.72
N SER A 590 -40.33 -8.05 3.19
CA SER A 590 -40.31 -6.59 3.16
C SER A 590 -39.89 -6.00 1.81
N ASN A 591 -39.85 -6.80 0.73
CA ASN A 591 -39.44 -6.38 -0.61
C ASN A 591 -37.95 -5.98 -0.71
N LEU A 592 -37.11 -6.51 0.17
CA LEU A 592 -35.67 -6.31 0.15
C LEU A 592 -34.95 -7.49 -0.49
N GLU A 593 -33.94 -7.18 -1.28
CA GLU A 593 -32.91 -8.08 -1.79
C GLU A 593 -31.66 -7.92 -0.94
N ILE A 594 -31.04 -9.05 -0.56
CA ILE A 594 -29.81 -9.09 0.21
C ILE A 594 -28.68 -9.34 -0.78
N LEU A 595 -27.70 -8.43 -0.80
CA LEU A 595 -26.57 -8.48 -1.73
C LEU A 595 -25.31 -9.04 -1.07
N ASP A 596 -25.14 -8.74 0.21
CA ASP A 596 -24.02 -9.19 1.02
C ASP A 596 -24.45 -9.37 2.48
N GLU A 597 -23.80 -10.30 3.18
CA GLU A 597 -24.08 -10.60 4.58
C GLU A 597 -22.78 -10.82 5.37
N ARG A 598 -22.72 -10.24 6.57
CA ARG A 598 -21.58 -10.39 7.47
C ARG A 598 -22.08 -10.62 8.89
N VAL A 599 -21.51 -11.63 9.54
CA VAL A 599 -21.85 -12.00 10.92
C VAL A 599 -20.61 -11.85 11.78
N THR A 600 -20.67 -10.94 12.75
CA THR A 600 -19.57 -10.66 13.67
C THR A 600 -19.97 -11.07 15.08
N PRO A 601 -19.46 -12.20 15.60
CA PRO A 601 -19.65 -12.55 17.00
C PRO A 601 -18.78 -11.64 17.88
N VAL A 602 -19.38 -11.08 18.92
CA VAL A 602 -18.73 -10.21 19.90
C VAL A 602 -18.80 -10.90 21.26
N ARG A 603 -17.65 -11.21 21.83
CA ARG A 603 -17.54 -11.88 23.13
C ARG A 603 -16.74 -11.00 24.07
N SER A 604 -17.43 -10.30 24.96
CA SER A 604 -16.75 -9.48 25.94
C SER A 604 -16.18 -10.33 27.08
N GLY A 605 -15.14 -9.80 27.73
CA GLY A 605 -14.43 -10.48 28.83
C GLY A 605 -15.26 -10.63 30.11
N ASP A 606 -16.36 -9.88 30.24
CA ASP A 606 -17.32 -9.96 31.35
C ASP A 606 -18.38 -11.07 31.17
N GLY A 607 -18.34 -11.80 30.05
CA GLY A 607 -19.28 -12.87 29.72
C GLY A 607 -20.49 -12.42 28.89
N ALA A 608 -20.62 -11.14 28.54
CA ALA A 608 -21.61 -10.68 27.58
C ALA A 608 -21.27 -11.21 26.17
N SER A 609 -22.24 -11.89 25.54
CA SER A 609 -22.12 -12.40 24.18
C SER A 609 -23.17 -11.78 23.29
N ALA A 610 -22.74 -11.04 22.28
CA ALA A 610 -23.62 -10.44 21.29
C ALA A 610 -23.18 -10.83 19.88
N THR A 611 -24.07 -10.67 18.91
CA THR A 611 -23.75 -10.85 17.50
C THR A 611 -24.25 -9.63 16.72
N ILE A 612 -23.37 -9.09 15.87
CA ILE A 612 -23.71 -8.07 14.88
C ILE A 612 -23.95 -8.79 13.56
N TYR A 613 -25.17 -8.67 13.03
CA TYR A 613 -25.51 -9.10 11.68
C TYR A 613 -25.60 -7.86 10.81
N GLU A 614 -24.80 -7.80 9.77
CA GLU A 614 -24.78 -6.72 8.81
C GLU A 614 -25.27 -7.24 7.45
N PHE A 615 -26.27 -6.57 6.88
CA PHE A 615 -26.85 -6.90 5.59
C PHE A 615 -26.78 -5.69 4.68
N ARG A 616 -26.16 -5.86 3.51
CA ARG A 616 -26.26 -4.88 2.43
C ARG A 616 -27.54 -5.16 1.65
N ILE A 617 -28.50 -4.25 1.75
CA ILE A 617 -29.85 -4.43 1.21
C ILE A 617 -30.19 -3.40 0.13
N ALA A 618 -30.98 -3.84 -0.85
CA ALA A 618 -31.65 -2.99 -1.83
C ALA A 618 -33.12 -3.36 -1.93
N ARG A 619 -33.95 -2.50 -2.53
CA ARG A 619 -35.32 -2.89 -2.88
C ARG A 619 -35.33 -3.66 -4.20
N LYS A 620 -36.13 -4.74 -4.26
CA LYS A 620 -36.30 -5.57 -5.46
C LYS A 620 -36.90 -4.80 -6.65
N ASP A 621 -37.60 -3.71 -6.39
CA ASP A 621 -38.21 -2.84 -7.41
C ASP A 621 -37.26 -1.76 -7.95
N GLY A 622 -36.01 -1.71 -7.47
CA GLY A 622 -34.99 -0.76 -7.90
C GLY A 622 -35.18 0.67 -7.37
N VAL A 623 -36.22 0.92 -6.57
CA VAL A 623 -36.46 2.23 -5.96
C VAL A 623 -35.50 2.45 -4.79
N PRO A 624 -34.91 3.63 -4.62
CA PRO A 624 -34.10 3.97 -3.45
C PRO A 624 -34.84 3.78 -2.13
N ILE A 625 -34.11 3.41 -1.07
CA ILE A 625 -34.63 3.36 0.30
C ILE A 625 -34.45 4.75 0.92
N ALA A 626 -35.56 5.42 1.25
CA ALA A 626 -35.51 6.69 1.99
C ALA A 626 -35.17 6.40 3.46
N LEU A 627 -33.94 6.69 3.87
CA LEU A 627 -33.39 6.30 5.18
C LEU A 627 -34.21 6.82 6.35
N GLU A 628 -34.58 8.10 6.32
CA GLU A 628 -35.30 8.74 7.42
C GLU A 628 -36.65 8.05 7.66
N ARG A 629 -37.39 7.81 6.56
CA ARG A 629 -38.67 7.10 6.62
C ARG A 629 -38.52 5.62 7.01
N ALA A 630 -37.48 4.96 6.51
CA ALA A 630 -37.20 3.58 6.87
C ALA A 630 -36.81 3.45 8.36
N ALA A 631 -36.12 4.44 8.92
CA ALA A 631 -35.82 4.51 10.34
C ALA A 631 -37.08 4.72 11.19
N GLU A 632 -38.03 5.54 10.74
CA GLU A 632 -39.27 5.83 11.46
C GLU A 632 -40.29 4.68 11.42
N VAL A 633 -40.39 3.95 10.30
CA VAL A 633 -41.47 2.96 10.10
C VAL A 633 -40.95 1.54 9.97
N PHE A 634 -39.96 1.33 9.09
CA PHE A 634 -39.46 -0.01 8.79
C PHE A 634 -38.68 -0.60 9.97
N LEU A 635 -37.83 0.17 10.66
CA LEU A 635 -37.09 -0.35 11.82
C LEU A 635 -38.00 -0.77 12.99
N PRO A 636 -38.99 0.03 13.43
CA PRO A 636 -39.96 -0.42 14.44
C PRO A 636 -40.78 -1.63 13.98
N GLY A 637 -41.22 -1.66 12.72
CA GLY A 637 -41.93 -2.80 12.15
C GLY A 637 -41.09 -4.08 12.15
N LEU A 638 -39.84 -3.99 11.69
CA LEU A 638 -38.87 -5.08 11.71
C LEU A 638 -38.59 -5.55 13.14
N ARG A 639 -38.46 -4.62 14.11
CA ARG A 639 -38.32 -4.95 15.54
C ARG A 639 -39.53 -5.73 16.05
N ALA A 640 -40.75 -5.31 15.72
CA ALA A 640 -41.97 -6.01 16.12
C ALA A 640 -42.04 -7.43 15.53
N ILE A 641 -41.68 -7.58 14.26
CA ILE A 641 -41.65 -8.88 13.56
C ILE A 641 -40.60 -9.81 14.18
N LEU A 642 -39.36 -9.34 14.36
CA LEU A 642 -38.27 -10.11 14.95
C LEU A 642 -38.52 -10.48 16.42
N SER A 643 -39.29 -9.66 17.14
CA SER A 643 -39.72 -9.94 18.51
C SER A 643 -40.94 -10.87 18.59
N GLY A 644 -41.48 -11.33 17.46
CA GLY A 644 -42.70 -12.15 17.41
C GLY A 644 -44.00 -11.42 17.78
N ARG A 645 -43.98 -10.07 17.80
CA ARG A 645 -45.14 -9.21 18.10
C ARG A 645 -45.98 -8.88 16.85
N ALA A 646 -45.49 -9.22 15.67
CA ALA A 646 -46.19 -8.99 14.39
C ALA A 646 -46.02 -10.18 13.44
N ASP A 647 -47.02 -10.38 12.57
CA ASP A 647 -47.01 -11.44 11.54
C ASP A 647 -45.95 -11.17 10.46
N ASN A 648 -45.31 -12.24 9.97
CA ASN A 648 -44.36 -12.18 8.86
C ASN A 648 -44.97 -12.75 7.57
N ASP A 649 -45.34 -11.88 6.63
CA ASP A 649 -45.79 -12.24 5.29
C ASP A 649 -45.45 -11.15 4.26
N ILE A 650 -45.74 -11.42 2.98
CA ILE A 650 -45.41 -10.55 1.84
C ILE A 650 -46.04 -9.13 1.97
N LEU A 651 -47.08 -8.91 2.80
CA LEU A 651 -47.61 -7.55 3.03
C LEU A 651 -46.62 -6.65 3.78
N ASN A 652 -45.59 -7.20 4.42
CA ASN A 652 -44.51 -6.41 5.03
C ASN A 652 -43.75 -5.54 4.02
N ALA A 653 -43.90 -5.78 2.71
CA ALA A 653 -43.43 -4.89 1.65
C ALA A 653 -43.96 -3.45 1.80
N LEU A 654 -45.14 -3.27 2.42
CA LEU A 654 -45.76 -1.96 2.64
C LEU A 654 -45.05 -1.10 3.70
N LEU A 655 -44.13 -1.69 4.49
CA LEU A 655 -43.29 -0.98 5.47
C LEU A 655 -42.33 0.03 4.81
N LEU A 656 -41.92 -0.21 3.55
CA LEU A 656 -40.97 0.65 2.83
C LEU A 656 -41.64 1.61 1.84
N ASN A 657 -42.76 1.21 1.24
CA ASN A 657 -43.54 2.04 0.32
C ASN A 657 -45.00 1.58 0.39
N PRO A 658 -45.90 2.34 1.05
CA PRO A 658 -45.83 3.77 1.35
C PRO A 658 -45.19 4.17 2.69
N GLY A 659 -44.68 3.21 3.47
CA GLY A 659 -44.26 3.48 4.84
C GLY A 659 -45.42 3.36 5.81
N MET A 660 -46.24 2.31 5.65
CA MET A 660 -47.30 1.99 6.61
C MET A 660 -46.71 1.35 7.86
N ALA A 661 -47.22 1.72 9.03
CA ALA A 661 -46.83 1.09 10.28
C ALA A 661 -47.29 -0.39 10.31
N VAL A 662 -46.62 -1.22 11.12
CA VAL A 662 -46.90 -2.66 11.17
C VAL A 662 -48.32 -2.95 11.65
N GLU A 663 -48.87 -2.07 12.48
CA GLU A 663 -50.24 -2.09 12.99
C GLU A 663 -51.26 -1.82 11.88
N ASP A 664 -50.96 -0.91 10.95
CA ASP A 664 -51.79 -0.63 9.78
C ASP A 664 -51.84 -1.82 8.82
N ILE A 665 -50.69 -2.48 8.62
CA ILE A 665 -50.62 -3.70 7.81
C ILE A 665 -51.44 -4.83 8.46
N ALA A 666 -51.50 -4.89 9.80
CA ALA A 666 -52.35 -5.85 10.49
C ALA A 666 -53.86 -5.65 10.18
N ILE A 667 -54.32 -4.40 10.00
CA ILE A 667 -55.70 -4.12 9.54
C ILE A 667 -55.94 -4.76 8.17
N LEU A 668 -55.04 -4.55 7.21
CA LEU A 668 -55.14 -5.13 5.87
C LEU A 668 -55.16 -6.66 5.89
N ARG A 669 -54.34 -7.29 6.76
CA ARG A 669 -54.33 -8.75 6.96
C ARG A 669 -55.68 -9.28 7.44
N VAL A 670 -56.35 -8.58 8.35
CA VAL A 670 -57.66 -8.99 8.88
C VAL A 670 -58.70 -8.97 7.76
N TYR A 671 -58.75 -7.90 6.97
CA TYR A 671 -59.67 -7.80 5.83
C TYR A 671 -59.35 -8.81 4.72
N GLN A 672 -58.07 -9.09 4.46
CA GLN A 672 -57.66 -10.15 3.56
C GLN A 672 -58.17 -11.52 4.01
N ARG A 673 -57.96 -11.88 5.29
CA ARG A 673 -58.42 -13.15 5.87
C ARG A 673 -59.95 -13.26 5.80
N TYR A 674 -60.67 -12.18 6.09
CA TYR A 674 -62.13 -12.16 5.99
C TYR A 674 -62.63 -12.29 4.53
N LEU A 675 -62.02 -11.56 3.58
CA LEU A 675 -62.37 -11.68 2.16
C LEU A 675 -62.15 -13.10 1.64
N TRP A 676 -61.07 -13.77 2.07
CA TRP A 676 -60.83 -15.18 1.76
C TRP A 676 -61.94 -16.09 2.29
N GLN A 677 -62.37 -15.89 3.54
CA GLN A 677 -63.42 -16.66 4.18
C GLN A 677 -64.78 -16.57 3.43
N ILE A 678 -65.13 -15.40 2.89
CA ILE A 678 -66.43 -15.19 2.24
C ILE A 678 -66.44 -15.55 0.74
N LYS A 679 -65.30 -15.49 0.05
CA LYS A 679 -65.25 -15.68 -1.42
C LYS A 679 -64.54 -16.95 -1.89
N GLY A 680 -63.87 -17.71 -1.01
CA GLY A 680 -63.45 -19.12 -1.18
C GLY A 680 -62.56 -19.50 -2.38
N ALA A 681 -62.37 -18.62 -3.37
CA ALA A 681 -61.76 -18.91 -4.67
C ALA A 681 -60.66 -17.91 -5.07
N THR A 682 -60.36 -16.90 -4.24
CA THR A 682 -59.22 -16.00 -4.47
C THR A 682 -58.00 -16.54 -3.75
N VAL A 683 -56.89 -16.75 -4.48
CA VAL A 683 -55.61 -17.10 -3.87
C VAL A 683 -55.19 -15.94 -2.97
N VAL A 684 -54.94 -16.21 -1.68
CA VAL A 684 -54.48 -15.26 -0.66
C VAL A 684 -53.35 -14.37 -1.20
N THR A 685 -52.43 -14.96 -1.95
CA THR A 685 -51.32 -14.30 -2.66
C THR A 685 -51.77 -13.25 -3.68
N SER A 686 -52.86 -13.46 -4.41
CA SER A 686 -53.41 -12.47 -5.36
C SER A 686 -53.94 -11.24 -4.64
N ILE A 687 -54.49 -11.39 -3.43
CA ILE A 687 -54.92 -10.25 -2.61
C ILE A 687 -53.72 -9.43 -2.14
N GLN A 688 -52.66 -10.10 -1.70
CA GLN A 688 -51.41 -9.44 -1.27
C GLN A 688 -50.77 -8.70 -2.43
N ARG A 689 -50.67 -9.35 -3.59
CA ARG A 689 -50.14 -8.71 -4.81
C ARG A 689 -50.98 -7.51 -5.23
N ALA A 690 -52.31 -7.59 -5.17
CA ALA A 690 -53.18 -6.45 -5.50
C ALA A 690 -52.92 -5.25 -4.57
N LEU A 691 -52.75 -5.47 -3.26
CA LEU A 691 -52.43 -4.41 -2.30
C LEU A 691 -51.02 -3.83 -2.52
N ILE A 692 -50.02 -4.67 -2.79
CA ILE A 692 -48.62 -4.26 -2.95
C ILE A 692 -48.39 -3.52 -4.27
N HIS A 693 -49.01 -3.94 -5.38
CA HIS A 693 -48.89 -3.25 -6.66
C HIS A 693 -49.69 -1.93 -6.70
N ASN A 694 -50.66 -1.76 -5.80
CA ASN A 694 -51.53 -0.59 -5.73
C ASN A 694 -51.48 0.05 -4.34
N THR A 695 -50.27 0.41 -3.89
CA THR A 695 -49.98 0.92 -2.54
C THR A 695 -50.88 2.09 -2.14
N ARG A 696 -51.17 3.02 -3.05
CA ARG A 696 -52.07 4.15 -2.80
C ARG A 696 -53.49 3.73 -2.42
N LEU A 697 -54.01 2.66 -3.03
CA LEU A 697 -55.33 2.12 -2.69
C LEU A 697 -55.29 1.40 -1.34
N ALA A 698 -54.18 0.75 -0.99
CA ALA A 698 -53.96 0.18 0.33
C ALA A 698 -53.91 1.26 1.43
N GLU A 699 -53.26 2.41 1.18
CA GLU A 699 -53.29 3.56 2.10
C GLU A 699 -54.70 4.08 2.32
N LEU A 700 -55.46 4.26 1.23
CA LEU A 700 -56.83 4.77 1.31
C LEU A 700 -57.75 3.82 2.08
N LEU A 701 -57.56 2.50 1.98
CA LEU A 701 -58.28 1.51 2.79
C LEU A 701 -58.01 1.72 4.29
N VAL A 702 -56.75 1.88 4.67
CA VAL A 702 -56.32 2.13 6.05
C VAL A 702 -56.79 3.51 6.53
N GLU A 703 -56.65 4.55 5.71
CA GLU A 703 -57.10 5.91 6.03
C GLU A 703 -58.61 5.95 6.24
N TYR A 704 -59.38 5.26 5.40
CA TYR A 704 -60.82 5.12 5.55
C TYR A 704 -61.18 4.40 6.85
N PHE A 705 -60.49 3.30 7.17
CA PHE A 705 -60.67 2.57 8.42
C PHE A 705 -60.42 3.47 9.64
N HIS A 706 -59.28 4.17 9.68
CA HIS A 706 -58.96 5.09 10.78
C HIS A 706 -59.95 6.25 10.88
N THR A 707 -60.35 6.85 9.76
CA THR A 707 -61.36 7.93 9.71
C THR A 707 -62.71 7.45 10.26
N LYS A 708 -63.04 6.17 10.04
CA LYS A 708 -64.29 5.58 10.49
C LYS A 708 -64.26 5.09 11.94
N PHE A 709 -63.12 4.69 12.48
CA PHE A 709 -63.12 3.98 13.77
C PHE A 709 -62.24 4.60 14.85
N CYS A 710 -61.28 5.47 14.51
CA CYS A 710 -60.43 6.13 15.51
C CYS A 710 -61.27 7.11 16.36
N PRO A 711 -61.42 6.85 17.68
CA PRO A 711 -62.28 7.67 18.55
C PRO A 711 -61.82 9.12 18.66
N ASP A 712 -60.52 9.34 18.67
CA ASP A 712 -59.90 10.64 18.97
C ASP A 712 -59.78 11.54 17.74
N ARG A 713 -59.76 10.97 16.53
CA ARG A 713 -59.46 11.70 15.28
C ARG A 713 -60.50 12.76 14.91
N TYR A 714 -61.78 12.54 15.25
CA TYR A 714 -62.91 13.44 14.93
C TYR A 714 -63.85 13.64 16.12
N GLN A 715 -63.31 13.68 17.34
CA GLN A 715 -64.11 13.80 18.56
C GLN A 715 -65.05 15.02 18.50
N GLY A 716 -66.36 14.77 18.58
CA GLY A 716 -67.39 15.81 18.51
C GLY A 716 -67.66 16.41 17.11
N GLN A 717 -66.98 15.97 16.06
CA GLN A 717 -67.07 16.52 14.69
C GLN A 717 -67.69 15.51 13.70
N PHE A 718 -68.94 15.12 13.93
CA PHE A 718 -69.61 14.07 13.13
C PHE A 718 -69.74 14.44 11.65
N GLU A 719 -70.16 15.68 11.34
CA GLU A 719 -70.37 16.14 9.96
C GLU A 719 -69.06 16.11 9.16
N ARG A 720 -67.99 16.68 9.71
CA ARG A 720 -66.65 16.67 9.10
C ARG A 720 -66.10 15.26 8.86
N ARG A 721 -66.41 14.33 9.77
CA ARG A 721 -66.05 12.92 9.59
C ARG A 721 -66.82 12.30 8.43
N GLN A 722 -68.12 12.56 8.31
CA GLN A 722 -68.93 12.07 7.19
C GLN A 722 -68.49 12.66 5.85
N GLU A 723 -68.20 13.96 5.80
CA GLU A 723 -67.63 14.63 4.63
C GLU A 723 -66.31 13.97 4.21
N ARG A 724 -65.39 13.74 5.16
CA ARG A 724 -64.12 13.08 4.86
C ARG A 724 -64.31 11.64 4.37
N LEU A 725 -65.26 10.89 4.92
CA LEU A 725 -65.56 9.53 4.44
C LEU A 725 -66.12 9.54 3.01
N ALA A 726 -66.97 10.52 2.67
CA ALA A 726 -67.46 10.70 1.30
C ALA A 726 -66.33 11.07 0.33
N GLU A 727 -65.43 11.98 0.73
CA GLU A 727 -64.23 12.31 -0.04
C GLU A 727 -63.35 11.09 -0.28
N LEU A 728 -63.07 10.29 0.76
CA LEU A 728 -62.25 9.08 0.64
C LEU A 728 -62.93 8.00 -0.22
N ASP A 729 -64.26 7.86 -0.16
CA ASP A 729 -65.03 7.00 -1.06
C ASP A 729 -64.81 7.40 -2.53
N GLU A 730 -64.98 8.70 -2.85
CA GLU A 730 -64.78 9.22 -4.20
C GLU A 730 -63.32 9.05 -4.68
N LEU A 731 -62.35 9.40 -3.82
CA LEU A 731 -60.93 9.28 -4.09
C LEU A 731 -60.52 7.82 -4.33
N PHE A 732 -61.06 6.86 -3.57
CA PHE A 732 -60.77 5.44 -3.76
C PHE A 732 -61.23 4.97 -5.15
N TYR A 733 -62.49 5.22 -5.53
CA TYR A 733 -62.99 4.83 -6.86
C TYR A 733 -62.31 5.60 -8.00
N GLN A 734 -61.85 6.83 -7.77
CA GLN A 734 -61.05 7.57 -8.74
C GLN A 734 -59.69 6.89 -8.97
N GLN A 735 -58.97 6.54 -7.90
CA GLN A 735 -57.69 5.83 -7.99
C GLN A 735 -57.84 4.41 -8.55
N LEU A 736 -58.97 3.76 -8.26
CA LEU A 736 -59.28 2.42 -8.77
C LEU A 736 -59.34 2.38 -10.31
N LYS A 737 -59.70 3.50 -10.98
CA LYS A 737 -59.71 3.60 -12.46
C LYS A 737 -58.32 3.44 -13.08
N ALA A 738 -57.25 3.69 -12.33
CA ALA A 738 -55.87 3.55 -12.80
C ALA A 738 -55.35 2.11 -12.72
N VAL A 739 -56.10 1.17 -12.12
CA VAL A 739 -55.71 -0.23 -11.98
C VAL A 739 -55.87 -0.95 -13.32
N GLN A 740 -54.76 -1.40 -13.91
CA GLN A 740 -54.76 -2.05 -15.23
C GLN A 740 -55.26 -3.51 -15.20
N ASP A 741 -55.01 -4.24 -14.10
CA ASP A 741 -55.42 -5.63 -13.95
C ASP A 741 -56.85 -5.71 -13.40
N LEU A 742 -57.78 -6.25 -14.20
CA LEU A 742 -59.18 -6.43 -13.84
C LEU A 742 -59.37 -7.32 -12.60
N ALA A 743 -58.49 -8.30 -12.39
CA ALA A 743 -58.54 -9.13 -11.19
C ALA A 743 -58.16 -8.32 -9.95
N PHE A 744 -57.16 -7.43 -10.05
CA PHE A 744 -56.79 -6.53 -8.96
C PHE A 744 -57.89 -5.51 -8.66
N ASP A 745 -58.51 -4.91 -9.68
CA ASP A 745 -59.68 -4.01 -9.50
C ASP A 745 -60.80 -4.70 -8.71
N ARG A 746 -61.19 -5.92 -9.11
CA ARG A 746 -62.24 -6.68 -8.43
C ARG A 746 -61.90 -7.00 -6.98
N ILE A 747 -60.64 -7.35 -6.70
CA ILE A 747 -60.15 -7.63 -5.35
C ILE A 747 -60.20 -6.36 -4.49
N LEU A 748 -59.60 -5.26 -4.96
CA LEU A 748 -59.50 -4.01 -4.22
C LEU A 748 -60.89 -3.40 -3.96
N ARG A 749 -61.80 -3.49 -4.94
CA ARG A 749 -63.20 -3.10 -4.77
C ARG A 749 -63.89 -3.93 -3.69
N SER A 750 -63.70 -5.26 -3.72
CA SER A 750 -64.28 -6.16 -2.72
C SER A 750 -63.73 -5.88 -1.31
N LEU A 751 -62.44 -5.58 -1.18
CA LEU A 751 -61.85 -5.18 0.10
C LEU A 751 -62.48 -3.88 0.60
N PHE A 752 -62.60 -2.87 -0.27
CA PHE A 752 -63.18 -1.58 0.10
C PHE A 752 -64.63 -1.70 0.53
N ASP A 753 -65.45 -2.47 -0.21
CA ASP A 753 -66.85 -2.72 0.15
C ASP A 753 -66.99 -3.34 1.54
N ILE A 754 -66.07 -4.24 1.93
CA ILE A 754 -66.07 -4.86 3.27
C ILE A 754 -65.67 -3.83 4.34
N VAL A 755 -64.65 -3.01 4.11
CA VAL A 755 -64.26 -1.95 5.05
C VAL A 755 -65.43 -0.96 5.25
N ARG A 756 -66.11 -0.59 4.17
CA ARG A 756 -67.32 0.27 4.20
C ARG A 756 -68.48 -0.40 4.92
N ALA A 757 -68.66 -1.70 4.77
CA ALA A 757 -69.73 -2.46 5.43
C ALA A 757 -69.46 -2.75 6.92
N THR A 758 -68.22 -2.61 7.39
CA THR A 758 -67.85 -2.89 8.79
C THR A 758 -68.56 -1.92 9.74
N LEU A 759 -69.16 -2.43 10.81
CA LEU A 759 -69.97 -1.64 11.76
C LEU A 759 -69.18 -1.28 13.02
N ARG A 760 -68.32 -2.18 13.50
CA ARG A 760 -67.49 -1.95 14.69
C ARG A 760 -66.20 -2.77 14.67
N THR A 761 -65.20 -2.30 15.39
CA THR A 761 -63.90 -2.95 15.60
C THR A 761 -63.43 -2.78 17.04
N ASN A 762 -62.62 -3.71 17.53
CA ASN A 762 -61.90 -3.60 18.81
C ASN A 762 -60.46 -3.05 18.63
N TYR A 763 -60.04 -2.68 17.41
CA TYR A 763 -58.65 -2.27 17.11
C TYR A 763 -58.12 -1.14 18.00
N PHE A 764 -58.97 -0.17 18.36
CA PHE A 764 -58.60 0.96 19.23
C PHE A 764 -58.80 0.69 20.72
N GLN A 765 -59.07 -0.57 21.11
CA GLN A 765 -59.07 -1.00 22.51
C GLN A 765 -57.64 -1.39 22.93
N ALA A 766 -57.46 -1.85 24.18
CA ALA A 766 -56.13 -2.11 24.75
C ALA A 766 -55.19 -2.93 23.82
N PRO A 767 -53.90 -2.58 23.75
CA PRO A 767 -52.93 -3.24 22.88
C PRO A 767 -52.79 -4.74 23.21
N GLY A 768 -52.65 -5.57 22.19
CA GLY A 768 -52.44 -7.03 22.32
C GLY A 768 -53.68 -7.92 22.17
N LEU A 769 -54.87 -7.35 21.98
CA LEU A 769 -56.06 -8.12 21.62
C LEU A 769 -56.07 -8.47 20.12
N PRO A 770 -56.50 -9.68 19.72
CA PRO A 770 -56.73 -9.99 18.31
C PRO A 770 -57.74 -9.01 17.70
N VAL A 771 -57.41 -8.48 16.52
CA VAL A 771 -58.28 -7.54 15.81
C VAL A 771 -59.53 -8.28 15.34
N GLY A 772 -60.68 -7.85 15.85
CA GLY A 772 -62.01 -8.32 15.51
C GLY A 772 -62.80 -7.25 14.76
N LEU A 773 -63.56 -7.70 13.76
CA LEU A 773 -64.47 -6.89 12.95
C LEU A 773 -65.88 -7.47 13.06
N LYS A 774 -66.91 -6.62 13.07
CA LYS A 774 -68.31 -7.02 12.92
C LYS A 774 -69.01 -6.17 11.88
#